data_AF-A0A5J5W132-F1
#
_entry.id   AF-A0A5J5W132-F1
#
_cell.length_a   1.000
_cell.length_b   1.000
_cell.length_c   1.000
_cell.angle_alpha   90.00
_cell.angle_beta   90.00
_cell.angle_gamma   90.00
#
_symmetry.space_group_name_H-M   'P 1'
#
loop_
_entity.id
_entity.type
_entity.pdbx_description
1 polymer ?
#
loop_
_entity_poly.entity_id
_entity_poly.type
_entity_poly.pdbx_seq_one_letter_code
_entity_poly.pdbx_strand_id
1 'polypeptide(L)'
;MREGFLTSRMQIDEERSKLPISGFRDAITSAVESHQIILISGETGCGKTTQVPQFLLDYMWGKGEACKILCTQPRRISATSVAERIANERGESVGENVGYKIRLESKGGRHSSIVFCTNGVLLRVLVANSRSKREDISDMTHIIMDEIHERDCFCDFMLAIIRDILPSYPHLRVVLMSATLDSERFSQYFGGCPIIRVPGFTYPVRSFYLEDVLSILKSTDDNHLISANASAQDEDPELTEEDKIALDEAINLAWSIDDFDPLLDLISVEGGSKIHNYQHSLTGLTPLMVFAGKGRVEEVCMLLSFGVDCSIISKDGKSALDWAEQENQQEAAEIIKNHIESSQNNIGGQNLLEKYIASGNPEIIDFVLIEQLLRKICIDSNEGAILVFLPGWEDINRMKEKLFANPLFKDSSRFIIVPLHSMVPSADQKKVFNRPPLGCRKIVLSTNVAESSITIDDVVYVIDSGRMKEKNYDPYNNVSTLQSSWVSKANAKQREGRAGRCQPGICYHLFSKLRAASMLDFQVPEIKRMPIEELCLQVKLLDPACKVEDFLRKTLDPPVSETVHNALRVLQDIGAFTQDEELTELGEKLGYLPVHPLTCRMLFFAILMNCLDPALTLACASDFKDPFVLPMRPNEKQKAAAARHELASLYGGQSDQLALIAAFECWKNAKRKGLEGRFCSQYFVSSSTMNLLFGMRKQLQGELIRHGFIPDDVSSCSLNANHPGILHAVLVAGLYPMVGRILPVKQGKRLIIEAANGSKVRLHTRSVNSKLVPKKPEDCPLIMYDEITRGDGGMFIRNCTVVGPFPLLFLATEIAVAPIKGIVYDEDEDDGDDGDGDDDDGSDDGDGDACNTDGDEKLVVSKSGGKEDKVMSSPDNSVMVVVDRWLSFRSTALDVAQIYCLRERLLAAILFKVMNPHEVLPPVLGASVYAIACILSYDGLSGIPTPAESVDSLTSRVRSTDINKSMPVMKDTSPNPSRFLLSLLNRSPFSWSSFQKGVKGPAVGAVTNGVESMSYNQEAPVMSAGMSLDQAELQDPTSVASGSGVSKSQGSGNGSCKRQRGKRSISRP
;
A
#
# COMPACT_ATOMS: atom_id res chain seq x y z
N MET A 1 28.59 14.60 37.99
CA MET A 1 27.81 14.93 36.77
C MET A 1 28.70 15.38 35.63
N ARG A 2 29.43 16.52 35.69
CA ARG A 2 30.29 16.97 34.56
C ARG A 2 31.32 15.93 34.09
N GLU A 3 32.02 15.25 34.99
CA GLU A 3 33.00 14.21 34.61
C GLU A 3 32.35 13.03 33.87
N GLY A 4 31.22 12.52 34.36
CA GLY A 4 30.48 11.44 33.69
C GLY A 4 29.99 11.79 32.28
N PHE A 5 29.69 13.07 32.03
CA PHE A 5 29.29 13.59 30.72
C PHE A 5 30.49 13.76 29.77
N LEU A 6 31.70 13.97 30.31
CA LEU A 6 32.95 14.05 29.55
C LEU A 6 33.41 12.65 29.14
N THR A 7 33.39 11.67 30.06
CA THR A 7 33.73 10.27 29.73
C THR A 7 32.76 9.67 28.71
N SER A 8 31.45 9.92 28.80
CA SER A 8 30.49 9.43 27.81
C SER A 8 30.72 10.02 26.41
N ARG A 9 31.11 11.30 26.32
CA ARG A 9 31.38 11.96 25.03
C ARG A 9 32.65 11.43 24.37
N MET A 10 33.73 11.26 25.14
CA MET A 10 34.98 10.67 24.62
C MET A 10 34.77 9.26 24.09
N GLN A 11 33.95 8.45 24.77
CA GLN A 11 33.59 7.10 24.30
C GLN A 11 32.80 7.11 22.99
N ILE A 12 31.83 8.03 22.85
CA ILE A 12 31.07 8.21 21.60
C ILE A 12 31.97 8.63 20.44
N ASP A 13 32.87 9.60 20.65
CA ASP A 13 33.79 10.04 19.60
C ASP A 13 34.81 8.94 19.21
N GLU A 14 35.22 8.09 20.17
CA GLU A 14 36.02 6.89 19.88
C GLU A 14 35.23 5.86 19.04
N GLU A 15 33.96 5.60 19.35
CA GLU A 15 33.07 4.74 18.56
C GLU A 15 32.87 5.29 17.13
N ARG A 16 32.66 6.60 16.98
CA ARG A 16 32.51 7.26 15.67
C ARG A 16 33.79 7.17 14.83
N SER A 17 34.96 7.26 15.47
CA SER A 17 36.25 7.17 14.77
C SER A 17 36.51 5.78 14.14
N LYS A 18 35.90 4.72 14.68
CA LYS A 18 36.01 3.34 14.17
C LYS A 18 35.12 3.03 12.94
N LEU A 19 34.18 3.91 12.59
CA LEU A 19 33.33 3.73 11.41
C LEU A 19 34.13 3.98 10.11
N PRO A 20 34.04 3.12 9.08
CA PRO A 20 34.81 3.27 7.84
C PRO A 20 34.68 4.63 7.15
N ILE A 21 33.51 5.28 7.23
CA ILE A 21 33.26 6.61 6.70
C ILE A 21 34.17 7.70 7.32
N SER A 22 34.72 7.49 8.52
CA SER A 22 35.50 8.50 9.26
C SER A 22 36.76 8.92 8.50
N GLY A 23 37.48 7.96 7.91
CA GLY A 23 38.67 8.21 7.09
C GLY A 23 38.39 8.95 5.77
N PHE A 24 37.13 9.07 5.37
CA PHE A 24 36.70 9.77 4.16
C PHE A 24 36.16 11.18 4.43
N ARG A 25 36.12 11.62 5.71
CA ARG A 25 35.56 12.92 6.12
C ARG A 25 36.05 14.08 5.26
N ASP A 26 37.37 14.23 5.15
CA ASP A 26 37.98 15.38 4.46
C ASP A 26 37.82 15.28 2.94
N ALA A 27 37.78 14.06 2.38
CA ALA A 27 37.46 13.82 0.97
C ALA A 27 36.01 14.19 0.65
N ILE A 28 35.06 13.85 1.53
CA ILE A 28 33.64 14.19 1.40
C ILE A 28 33.43 15.70 1.47
N THR A 29 33.98 16.39 2.47
CA THR A 29 33.83 17.85 2.59
C THR A 29 34.47 18.59 1.41
N SER A 30 35.64 18.14 0.96
CA SER A 30 36.32 18.73 -0.21
C SER A 30 35.55 18.50 -1.52
N ALA A 31 34.93 17.32 -1.68
CA ALA A 31 34.12 17.01 -2.86
C ALA A 31 32.82 17.84 -2.90
N VAL A 32 32.13 18.00 -1.75
CA VAL A 32 30.92 18.83 -1.64
C VAL A 32 31.22 20.32 -1.88
N GLU A 33 32.40 20.81 -1.51
CA GLU A 33 32.80 22.20 -1.81
C GLU A 33 33.11 22.40 -3.30
N SER A 34 33.82 21.45 -3.92
CA SER A 34 34.24 21.53 -5.32
C SER A 34 33.16 21.18 -6.35
N HIS A 35 32.15 20.38 -5.99
CA HIS A 35 31.10 19.90 -6.89
C HIS A 35 29.71 20.22 -6.33
N GLN A 36 28.74 20.50 -7.20
CA GLN A 36 27.35 20.75 -6.76
C GLN A 36 26.65 19.45 -6.33
N ILE A 37 27.00 18.32 -6.95
CA ILE A 37 26.46 16.99 -6.68
C ILE A 37 27.61 16.03 -6.45
N ILE A 38 27.53 15.19 -5.43
CA ILE A 38 28.41 14.04 -5.22
C ILE A 38 27.60 12.77 -4.93
N LEU A 39 28.17 11.61 -5.21
CA LEU A 39 27.60 10.32 -4.82
C LEU A 39 28.53 9.59 -3.86
N ILE A 40 28.01 9.11 -2.73
CA ILE A 40 28.71 8.30 -1.74
C ILE A 40 28.15 6.87 -1.80
N SER A 41 28.93 5.94 -2.33
CA SER A 41 28.61 4.51 -2.33
C SER A 41 29.40 3.81 -1.22
N GLY A 42 28.75 2.93 -0.46
CA GLY A 42 29.42 2.08 0.52
C GLY A 42 28.43 1.22 1.29
N GLU A 43 28.84 0.03 1.70
CA GLU A 43 27.95 -1.00 2.27
C GLU A 43 27.16 -0.55 3.52
N THR A 44 26.09 -1.29 3.85
CA THR A 44 25.33 -0.99 5.07
C THR A 44 26.21 -1.14 6.32
N GLY A 45 26.15 -0.17 7.23
CA GLY A 45 26.98 -0.14 8.44
C GLY A 45 28.29 0.66 8.34
N CYS A 46 28.73 1.11 7.16
CA CYS A 46 29.95 1.92 7.04
C CYS A 46 29.85 3.33 7.66
N GLY A 47 28.62 3.81 7.96
CA GLY A 47 28.36 5.03 8.75
C GLY A 47 27.80 6.24 7.97
N LYS A 48 27.55 6.13 6.64
CA LYS A 48 27.05 7.22 5.77
C LYS A 48 25.95 8.07 6.44
N THR A 49 24.80 7.45 6.71
CA THR A 49 23.57 8.06 7.22
C THR A 49 23.74 8.85 8.52
N THR A 50 24.60 8.37 9.45
CA THR A 50 24.78 9.03 10.74
C THR A 50 25.90 10.06 10.75
N GLN A 51 26.96 9.86 9.97
CA GLN A 51 28.16 10.70 10.05
C GLN A 51 28.26 11.76 8.95
N VAL A 52 27.80 11.51 7.72
CA VAL A 52 27.90 12.49 6.62
C VAL A 52 27.18 13.81 6.95
N PRO A 53 25.94 13.82 7.49
CA PRO A 53 25.28 15.06 7.90
C PRO A 53 26.06 15.83 8.99
N GLN A 54 26.70 15.10 9.92
CA GLN A 54 27.51 15.69 10.98
C GLN A 54 28.82 16.27 10.44
N PHE A 55 29.49 15.58 9.51
CA PHE A 55 30.73 16.05 8.89
C PHE A 55 30.50 17.38 8.15
N LEU A 56 29.42 17.49 7.38
CA LEU A 56 29.06 18.72 6.68
C LEU A 56 28.68 19.85 7.66
N LEU A 57 27.90 19.54 8.69
CA LEU A 57 27.53 20.51 9.72
C LEU A 57 28.76 21.07 10.46
N ASP A 58 29.61 20.18 10.96
CA ASP A 58 30.81 20.53 11.71
C ASP A 58 31.84 21.28 10.83
N TYR A 59 31.88 20.98 9.53
CA TYR A 59 32.73 21.67 8.55
C TYR A 59 32.26 23.11 8.28
N MET A 60 30.97 23.30 7.99
CA MET A 60 30.40 24.62 7.73
C MET A 60 30.45 25.52 8.97
N TRP A 61 30.11 24.97 10.16
CA TRP A 61 30.28 25.68 11.43
C TRP A 61 31.74 26.01 11.74
N GLY A 62 32.69 25.14 11.35
CA GLY A 62 34.12 25.42 11.44
C GLY A 62 34.58 26.61 10.59
N LYS A 63 33.91 26.89 9.46
CA LYS A 63 34.09 28.10 8.64
C LYS A 63 33.32 29.32 9.18
N GLY A 64 32.45 29.15 10.16
CA GLY A 64 31.53 30.21 10.63
C GLY A 64 30.33 30.45 9.70
N GLU A 65 30.06 29.52 8.79
CA GLU A 65 28.97 29.62 7.81
C GLU A 65 27.67 29.00 8.33
N ALA A 66 26.53 29.54 7.88
CA ALA A 66 25.23 28.97 8.19
C ALA A 66 25.10 27.58 7.53
N CYS A 67 24.52 26.62 8.24
CA CYS A 67 24.33 25.26 7.73
C CYS A 67 22.90 24.78 8.00
N LYS A 68 22.23 24.42 6.91
CA LYS A 68 20.88 23.89 6.85
C LYS A 68 20.89 22.67 5.95
N ILE A 69 20.79 21.49 6.57
CA ILE A 69 20.84 20.18 5.94
C ILE A 69 19.45 19.55 6.05
N LEU A 70 18.92 19.10 4.92
CA LEU A 70 17.72 18.28 4.88
C LEU A 70 18.10 16.91 4.31
N CYS A 71 17.93 15.86 5.11
CA CYS A 71 18.28 14.49 4.75
C CYS A 71 17.01 13.67 4.56
N THR A 72 16.83 13.08 3.38
CA THR A 72 15.72 12.14 3.17
C THR A 72 16.05 10.76 3.75
N GLN A 73 15.00 10.00 4.00
CA GLN A 73 15.00 8.59 4.39
C GLN A 73 13.76 7.94 3.74
N PRO A 74 13.86 6.71 3.21
CA PRO A 74 12.70 6.06 2.60
C PRO A 74 11.59 5.75 3.62
N ARG A 75 11.96 5.50 4.90
CA ARG A 75 11.02 4.99 5.91
C ARG A 75 10.89 5.94 7.10
N ARG A 76 9.65 6.11 7.59
CA ARG A 76 9.32 6.92 8.79
C ARG A 76 10.19 6.57 10.00
N ILE A 77 10.37 5.27 10.26
CA ILE A 77 11.14 4.79 11.41
C ILE A 77 12.62 5.20 11.31
N SER A 78 13.23 5.10 10.13
CA SER A 78 14.62 5.51 9.89
C SER A 78 14.80 7.02 10.12
N ALA A 79 13.90 7.86 9.61
CA ALA A 79 13.95 9.30 9.87
C ALA A 79 13.90 9.63 11.38
N THR A 80 13.05 8.94 12.15
CA THR A 80 12.98 9.13 13.60
C THR A 80 14.20 8.60 14.34
N SER A 81 14.66 7.38 14.05
CA SER A 81 15.74 6.72 14.80
C SER A 81 17.12 7.29 14.48
N VAL A 82 17.36 7.74 13.24
CA VAL A 82 18.60 8.42 12.86
C VAL A 82 18.69 9.80 13.51
N ALA A 83 17.58 10.56 13.54
CA ALA A 83 17.53 11.84 14.27
C ALA A 83 17.79 11.65 15.77
N GLU A 84 17.17 10.64 16.40
CA GLU A 84 17.43 10.25 17.80
C GLU A 84 18.88 9.83 18.05
N ARG A 85 19.45 9.02 17.16
CA ARG A 85 20.85 8.57 17.25
C ARG A 85 21.83 9.74 17.16
N ILE A 86 21.68 10.62 16.19
CA ILE A 86 22.60 11.75 15.97
C ILE A 86 22.47 12.80 17.08
N ALA A 87 21.25 13.12 17.54
CA ALA A 87 21.08 14.01 18.69
C ALA A 87 21.81 13.46 19.93
N ASN A 88 21.66 12.16 20.21
CA ASN A 88 22.37 11.50 21.31
C ASN A 88 23.90 11.47 21.11
N GLU A 89 24.40 11.22 19.90
CA GLU A 89 25.84 11.30 19.58
C GLU A 89 26.42 12.70 19.83
N ARG A 90 25.62 13.75 19.64
CA ARG A 90 26.03 15.15 19.89
C ARG A 90 25.80 15.61 21.34
N GLY A 91 25.15 14.80 22.17
CA GLY A 91 24.77 15.14 23.55
C GLY A 91 23.60 16.13 23.65
N GLU A 92 22.75 16.17 22.62
CA GLU A 92 21.61 17.07 22.45
C GLU A 92 20.26 16.31 22.53
N SER A 93 19.15 17.04 22.67
CA SER A 93 17.80 16.49 22.56
C SER A 93 17.25 16.63 21.14
N VAL A 94 16.62 15.58 20.58
CA VAL A 94 15.92 15.70 19.29
C VAL A 94 14.87 16.80 19.37
N GLY A 95 14.93 17.72 18.41
CA GLY A 95 14.15 18.95 18.37
C GLY A 95 15.01 20.20 18.59
N GLU A 96 16.28 20.07 18.97
CA GLU A 96 17.27 21.15 19.05
C GLU A 96 17.95 21.34 17.67
N ASN A 97 19.27 21.15 17.52
CA ASN A 97 19.93 21.29 16.22
C ASN A 97 19.61 20.13 15.26
N VAL A 98 19.20 18.98 15.80
CA VAL A 98 18.82 17.78 15.03
C VAL A 98 17.33 17.49 15.25
N GLY A 99 16.57 17.39 14.16
CA GLY A 99 15.13 17.11 14.20
C GLY A 99 14.67 16.18 13.08
N TYR A 100 13.37 15.90 13.06
CA TYR A 100 12.74 15.15 11.97
C TYR A 100 11.34 15.70 11.62
N LYS A 101 10.91 15.44 10.37
CA LYS A 101 9.58 15.76 9.84
C LYS A 101 9.09 14.65 8.92
N ILE A 102 8.00 14.00 9.26
CA ILE A 102 7.40 12.89 8.50
C ILE A 102 5.90 13.16 8.28
N ARG A 103 5.23 12.37 7.43
CA ARG A 103 3.79 12.54 7.14
C ARG A 103 2.99 12.45 8.44
N LEU A 104 2.35 13.57 8.80
CA LEU A 104 1.50 13.75 9.99
C LEU A 104 2.21 13.61 11.36
N GLU A 105 3.53 13.84 11.45
CA GLU A 105 4.30 13.85 12.71
C GLU A 105 5.65 14.60 12.56
N SER A 106 6.08 15.39 13.56
CA SER A 106 7.36 16.13 13.51
C SER A 106 7.92 16.51 14.88
N LYS A 107 9.25 16.67 14.97
CA LYS A 107 9.97 17.17 16.15
C LYS A 107 11.21 17.98 15.72
N GLY A 108 11.25 19.27 16.04
CA GLY A 108 12.23 20.22 15.50
C GLY A 108 11.73 20.90 14.21
N GLY A 109 12.62 21.49 13.42
CA GLY A 109 12.25 22.05 12.11
C GLY A 109 13.07 23.27 11.66
N ARG A 110 12.46 24.46 11.64
CA ARG A 110 13.09 25.67 11.07
C ARG A 110 14.35 26.10 11.81
N HIS A 111 14.41 25.93 13.13
CA HIS A 111 15.57 26.23 13.96
C HIS A 111 16.60 25.09 14.02
N SER A 112 16.26 23.88 13.57
CA SER A 112 17.19 22.73 13.55
C SER A 112 18.11 22.81 12.33
N SER A 113 19.43 22.69 12.50
CA SER A 113 20.39 22.65 11.39
C SER A 113 20.31 21.37 10.56
N ILE A 114 19.99 20.22 11.16
CA ILE A 114 19.75 18.96 10.45
C ILE A 114 18.28 18.55 10.64
N VAL A 115 17.58 18.29 9.54
CA VAL A 115 16.21 17.75 9.55
C VAL A 115 16.14 16.47 8.71
N PHE A 116 15.81 15.35 9.36
CA PHE A 116 15.51 14.09 8.67
C PHE A 116 14.05 14.05 8.24
N CYS A 117 13.76 13.62 7.01
CA CYS A 117 12.37 13.50 6.55
C CYS A 117 12.14 12.32 5.61
N THR A 118 10.88 11.93 5.45
CA THR A 118 10.48 11.00 4.38
C THR A 118 10.53 11.69 3.02
N ASN A 119 10.80 10.95 1.94
CA ASN A 119 10.86 11.46 0.57
C ASN A 119 9.67 12.39 0.21
N GLY A 120 8.44 11.91 0.38
CA GLY A 120 7.23 12.73 0.12
C GLY A 120 7.07 14.00 0.97
N VAL A 121 7.82 14.16 2.07
CA VAL A 121 7.85 15.43 2.84
C VAL A 121 8.78 16.45 2.20
N LEU A 122 9.95 16.02 1.68
CA LEU A 122 10.80 16.91 0.89
C LEU A 122 10.09 17.32 -0.40
N LEU A 123 9.47 16.37 -1.10
CA LEU A 123 8.73 16.66 -2.33
C LEU A 123 7.74 17.81 -2.16
N ARG A 124 6.87 17.75 -1.13
CA ARG A 124 5.91 18.82 -0.86
C ARG A 124 6.56 20.16 -0.49
N VAL A 125 7.77 20.16 0.08
CA VAL A 125 8.52 21.40 0.32
C VAL A 125 9.02 21.98 -1.01
N LEU A 126 9.60 21.16 -1.90
CA LEU A 126 10.04 21.61 -3.22
C LEU A 126 8.87 22.14 -4.06
N VAL A 127 7.76 21.40 -4.10
CA VAL A 127 6.56 21.73 -4.87
C VAL A 127 5.86 23.00 -4.35
N ALA A 128 5.66 23.13 -3.03
CA ALA A 128 5.03 24.33 -2.47
C ALA A 128 5.84 25.60 -2.74
N ASN A 129 7.17 25.49 -2.74
CA ASN A 129 8.08 26.62 -2.93
C ASN A 129 8.14 27.11 -4.39
N SER A 130 7.88 26.24 -5.39
CA SER A 130 7.79 26.67 -6.80
C SER A 130 6.63 27.64 -7.07
N ARG A 131 5.56 27.59 -6.27
CA ARG A 131 4.36 28.43 -6.44
C ARG A 131 4.21 29.52 -5.38
N SER A 132 4.65 29.24 -4.15
CA SER A 132 4.62 30.20 -3.04
C SER A 132 5.96 30.94 -2.95
N LYS A 133 5.97 32.26 -3.18
CA LYS A 133 7.12 33.14 -2.88
C LYS A 133 7.38 33.33 -1.37
N ARG A 134 7.24 32.27 -0.57
CA ARG A 134 7.43 32.29 0.89
C ARG A 134 8.03 30.99 1.36
N GLU A 135 9.19 31.14 1.98
CA GLU A 135 10.04 30.13 2.62
C GLU A 135 10.83 29.30 1.62
N ASP A 136 12.15 29.37 1.80
CA ASP A 136 13.04 29.47 0.67
C ASP A 136 13.83 28.18 0.50
N ILE A 137 13.94 27.69 -0.74
CA ILE A 137 15.04 26.79 -1.08
C ILE A 137 16.38 27.52 -0.85
N SER A 138 16.40 28.86 -0.91
CA SER A 138 17.56 29.70 -0.56
C SER A 138 18.04 29.58 0.89
N ASP A 139 17.19 29.17 1.84
CA ASP A 139 17.59 28.88 3.23
C ASP A 139 18.30 27.51 3.34
N MET A 140 18.21 26.64 2.33
CA MET A 140 18.81 25.32 2.32
C MET A 140 20.23 25.34 1.75
N THR A 141 21.17 24.77 2.48
CA THR A 141 22.57 24.67 2.03
C THR A 141 22.87 23.31 1.41
N HIS A 142 22.26 22.25 1.95
CA HIS A 142 22.53 20.86 1.57
C HIS A 142 21.23 20.05 1.54
N ILE A 143 21.02 19.30 0.45
CA ILE A 143 20.07 18.18 0.40
C ILE A 143 20.87 16.89 0.38
N ILE A 144 20.51 15.95 1.26
CA ILE A 144 21.08 14.61 1.27
C ILE A 144 19.96 13.64 0.90
N MET A 145 20.13 12.88 -0.18
CA MET A 145 19.22 11.78 -0.53
C MET A 145 19.88 10.47 -0.14
N ASP A 146 19.35 9.84 0.90
CA ASP A 146 19.88 8.58 1.42
C ASP A 146 19.08 7.37 0.93
N GLU A 147 19.74 6.21 0.93
CA GLU A 147 19.20 4.92 0.50
C GLU A 147 18.53 4.97 -0.90
N ILE A 148 19.10 5.73 -1.85
CA ILE A 148 18.56 5.92 -3.21
C ILE A 148 18.36 4.60 -3.99
N HIS A 149 19.05 3.55 -3.55
CA HIS A 149 18.96 2.20 -4.10
C HIS A 149 17.70 1.42 -3.68
N GLU A 150 16.89 1.90 -2.72
CA GLU A 150 15.56 1.33 -2.46
C GLU A 150 14.57 1.63 -3.61
N ARG A 151 14.90 2.55 -4.54
CA ARG A 151 14.12 2.90 -5.75
C ARG A 151 12.62 3.18 -5.49
N ASP A 152 12.35 3.82 -4.35
CA ASP A 152 11.04 4.36 -3.95
C ASP A 152 10.54 5.38 -4.99
N CYS A 153 9.22 5.40 -5.23
CA CYS A 153 8.64 6.19 -6.32
C CYS A 153 8.84 7.70 -6.13
N PHE A 154 8.82 8.20 -4.89
CA PHE A 154 9.11 9.60 -4.58
C PHE A 154 10.62 9.91 -4.68
N CYS A 155 11.50 8.94 -4.42
CA CYS A 155 12.95 9.07 -4.60
C CYS A 155 13.28 9.37 -6.07
N ASP A 156 12.90 8.49 -6.99
CA ASP A 156 13.18 8.65 -8.43
C ASP A 156 12.57 9.94 -8.99
N PHE A 157 11.38 10.31 -8.53
CA PHE A 157 10.72 11.56 -8.90
C PHE A 157 11.49 12.80 -8.39
N MET A 158 11.95 12.80 -7.14
CA MET A 158 12.76 13.89 -6.59
C MET A 158 14.13 14.00 -7.27
N LEU A 159 14.76 12.89 -7.69
CA LEU A 159 16.02 12.93 -8.44
C LEU A 159 15.85 13.71 -9.75
N ALA A 160 14.74 13.51 -10.47
CA ALA A 160 14.41 14.28 -11.66
C ALA A 160 14.18 15.77 -11.37
N ILE A 161 13.41 16.09 -10.32
CA ILE A 161 13.18 17.48 -9.89
C ILE A 161 14.51 18.17 -9.54
N ILE A 162 15.32 17.53 -8.71
CA ILE A 162 16.59 18.08 -8.23
C ILE A 162 17.53 18.35 -9.41
N ARG A 163 17.68 17.38 -10.33
CA ARG A 163 18.49 17.56 -11.54
C ARG A 163 18.07 18.78 -12.36
N ASP A 164 16.76 18.98 -12.54
CA ASP A 164 16.23 20.06 -13.36
C ASP A 164 16.28 21.44 -12.64
N ILE A 165 16.14 21.51 -11.31
CA ILE A 165 16.20 22.79 -10.57
C ILE A 165 17.62 23.25 -10.20
N LEU A 166 18.58 22.34 -10.03
CA LEU A 166 19.93 22.66 -9.52
C LEU A 166 20.67 23.78 -10.28
N PRO A 167 20.57 23.91 -11.62
CA PRO A 167 21.16 25.04 -12.34
C PRO A 167 20.68 26.42 -11.87
N SER A 168 19.48 26.49 -11.27
CA SER A 168 18.90 27.73 -10.71
C SER A 168 19.37 28.01 -9.26
N TYR A 169 19.95 27.02 -8.58
CA TYR A 169 20.35 27.10 -7.16
C TYR A 169 21.84 26.75 -6.98
N PRO A 170 22.79 27.58 -7.51
CA PRO A 170 24.23 27.26 -7.51
C PRO A 170 24.88 27.21 -6.12
N HIS A 171 24.21 27.71 -5.07
CA HIS A 171 24.65 27.56 -3.68
C HIS A 171 24.31 26.18 -3.10
N LEU A 172 23.26 25.54 -3.60
CA LEU A 172 22.69 24.31 -3.04
C LEU A 172 23.57 23.12 -3.41
N ARG A 173 23.96 22.33 -2.42
CA ARG A 173 24.76 21.11 -2.60
C ARG A 173 23.91 19.86 -2.40
N VAL A 174 24.17 18.83 -3.20
CA VAL A 174 23.45 17.55 -3.15
C VAL A 174 24.39 16.39 -2.92
N VAL A 175 24.05 15.57 -1.92
CA VAL A 175 24.77 14.34 -1.61
C VAL A 175 23.82 13.17 -1.82
N LEU A 176 24.13 12.32 -2.80
CA LEU A 176 23.42 11.08 -3.06
C LEU A 176 24.12 9.96 -2.28
N MET A 177 23.40 9.12 -1.54
CA MET A 177 23.99 8.02 -0.77
C MET A 177 23.35 6.68 -1.14
N SER A 178 24.19 5.67 -1.41
CA SER A 178 23.77 4.32 -1.81
C SER A 178 24.55 3.24 -1.05
N ALA A 179 23.92 2.07 -0.86
CA ALA A 179 24.55 0.87 -0.33
C ALA A 179 24.84 -0.20 -1.39
N THR A 180 24.49 0.03 -2.66
CA THR A 180 24.65 -0.92 -3.77
C THR A 180 25.67 -0.46 -4.81
N LEU A 181 25.99 -1.35 -5.75
CA LEU A 181 26.97 -1.18 -6.82
C LEU A 181 26.46 -0.34 -8.01
N ASP A 182 25.16 -0.02 -8.11
CA ASP A 182 24.57 0.78 -9.23
C ASP A 182 24.95 2.29 -9.19
N SER A 183 26.04 2.63 -8.51
CA SER A 183 26.52 4.01 -8.33
C SER A 183 26.82 4.73 -9.66
N GLU A 184 27.25 3.98 -10.67
CA GLU A 184 27.58 4.45 -12.00
C GLU A 184 26.36 5.00 -12.72
N ARG A 185 25.23 4.29 -12.67
CA ARG A 185 23.99 4.69 -13.34
C ARG A 185 23.44 5.99 -12.75
N PHE A 186 23.43 6.12 -11.43
CA PHE A 186 23.09 7.38 -10.76
C PHE A 186 24.07 8.51 -11.11
N SER A 187 25.38 8.24 -11.13
CA SER A 187 26.40 9.24 -11.52
C SER A 187 26.16 9.74 -12.95
N GLN A 188 25.94 8.84 -13.91
CA GLN A 188 25.64 9.17 -15.31
C GLN A 188 24.36 10.00 -15.45
N TYR A 189 23.30 9.67 -14.72
CA TYR A 189 22.04 10.43 -14.70
C TYR A 189 22.22 11.90 -14.25
N PHE A 190 23.22 12.16 -13.40
CA PHE A 190 23.63 13.50 -12.97
C PHE A 190 24.87 14.03 -13.72
N GLY A 191 25.12 13.57 -14.95
CA GLY A 191 26.17 14.10 -15.82
C GLY A 191 27.59 13.65 -15.48
N GLY A 192 27.75 12.51 -14.79
CA GLY A 192 29.03 11.97 -14.37
C GLY A 192 29.54 12.53 -13.04
N CYS A 193 28.64 12.78 -12.07
CA CYS A 193 29.03 13.35 -10.77
C CYS A 193 30.01 12.43 -10.00
N PRO A 194 30.97 12.98 -9.24
CA PRO A 194 32.04 12.19 -8.63
C PRO A 194 31.50 11.18 -7.60
N ILE A 195 32.03 9.95 -7.67
CA ILE A 195 31.68 8.84 -6.78
C ILE A 195 32.78 8.67 -5.73
N ILE A 196 32.42 8.83 -4.45
CA ILE A 196 33.25 8.44 -3.31
C ILE A 196 32.85 7.02 -2.91
N ARG A 197 33.75 6.06 -3.13
CA ARG A 197 33.57 4.67 -2.69
C ARG A 197 34.17 4.48 -1.30
N VAL A 198 33.31 4.17 -0.34
CA VAL A 198 33.65 3.89 1.05
C VAL A 198 33.64 2.37 1.23
N PRO A 199 34.78 1.72 1.47
CA PRO A 199 34.82 0.27 1.63
C PRO A 199 33.96 -0.16 2.82
N GLY A 200 33.25 -1.28 2.66
CA GLY A 200 32.57 -1.94 3.76
C GLY A 200 33.57 -2.46 4.79
N PHE A 201 33.20 -2.40 6.07
CA PHE A 201 33.81 -3.23 7.10
C PHE A 201 32.80 -4.30 7.48
N THR A 202 32.49 -5.17 6.52
CA THR A 202 31.82 -6.44 6.75
C THR A 202 32.90 -7.48 7.00
N TYR A 203 32.80 -8.18 8.14
CA TYR A 203 33.58 -9.39 8.35
C TYR A 203 33.19 -10.43 7.29
N PRO A 204 34.12 -11.31 6.86
CA PRO A 204 33.82 -12.28 5.80
C PRO A 204 32.63 -13.15 6.18
N VAL A 205 31.64 -13.19 5.28
CA VAL A 205 30.48 -14.08 5.37
C VAL A 205 30.70 -15.24 4.41
N ARG A 206 30.56 -16.47 4.91
CA ARG A 206 30.56 -17.66 4.06
C ARG A 206 29.14 -17.95 3.59
N SER A 207 28.91 -17.87 2.29
CA SER A 207 27.63 -18.21 1.68
C SER A 207 27.56 -19.68 1.27
N PHE A 208 26.41 -20.29 1.48
CA PHE A 208 26.04 -21.64 1.04
C PHE A 208 24.70 -21.56 0.30
N TYR A 209 24.54 -22.35 -0.77
CA TYR A 209 23.31 -22.44 -1.56
C TYR A 209 22.57 -23.75 -1.28
N LEU A 210 21.39 -23.94 -1.88
CA LEU A 210 20.49 -25.05 -1.57
C LEU A 210 21.17 -26.44 -1.69
N GLU A 211 21.94 -26.68 -2.75
CA GLU A 211 22.69 -27.92 -2.94
C GLU A 211 23.78 -28.15 -1.86
N ASP A 212 24.36 -27.07 -1.33
CA ASP A 212 25.32 -27.13 -0.23
C ASP A 212 24.58 -27.42 1.10
N VAL A 213 23.41 -26.79 1.32
CA VAL A 213 22.54 -27.01 2.50
C VAL A 213 22.04 -28.45 2.56
N LEU A 214 21.54 -29.00 1.44
CA LEU A 214 21.08 -30.39 1.35
C LEU A 214 22.24 -31.37 1.63
N SER A 215 23.44 -31.07 1.14
CA SER A 215 24.65 -31.86 1.41
C SER A 215 25.05 -31.82 2.89
N ILE A 216 24.97 -30.65 3.53
CA ILE A 216 25.23 -30.48 4.97
C ILE A 216 24.24 -31.30 5.81
N LEU A 217 22.95 -31.32 5.44
CA LEU A 217 21.91 -32.02 6.20
C LEU A 217 21.94 -33.55 6.00
N LYS A 218 22.28 -34.03 4.80
CA LYS A 218 22.44 -35.47 4.54
C LYS A 218 23.61 -36.10 5.32
N SER A 219 24.59 -35.31 5.75
CA SER A 219 25.70 -35.78 6.59
C SER A 219 25.30 -36.14 8.05
N THR A 220 24.02 -35.92 8.41
CA THR A 220 23.45 -36.33 9.70
C THR A 220 22.40 -37.43 9.50
N ASP A 221 22.50 -38.53 10.25
CA ASP A 221 21.79 -39.81 10.04
C ASP A 221 20.24 -39.81 10.19
N ASP A 222 19.59 -38.65 10.33
CA ASP A 222 18.13 -38.50 10.46
C ASP A 222 17.46 -38.19 9.10
N ASN A 223 17.51 -39.12 8.13
CA ASN A 223 16.96 -38.93 6.77
C ASN A 223 15.42 -38.94 6.71
N HIS A 224 14.78 -37.81 7.03
CA HIS A 224 13.36 -37.55 6.73
C HIS A 224 13.11 -36.82 5.40
N LEU A 225 14.17 -36.47 4.63
CA LEU A 225 14.09 -35.77 3.34
C LEU A 225 13.26 -36.50 2.25
N ILE A 226 12.87 -37.76 2.48
CA ILE A 226 12.07 -38.59 1.56
C ILE A 226 10.64 -38.84 2.10
N SER A 227 10.35 -38.59 3.39
CA SER A 227 9.10 -39.05 4.02
C SER A 227 8.11 -37.96 4.44
N ALA A 228 8.42 -36.68 4.21
CA ALA A 228 7.63 -35.57 4.77
C ALA A 228 6.39 -35.17 3.96
N ASN A 229 6.34 -35.48 2.65
CA ASN A 229 5.24 -35.11 1.74
C ASN A 229 4.49 -36.29 1.10
N ALA A 230 4.73 -37.53 1.54
CA ALA A 230 4.07 -38.74 1.01
C ALA A 230 2.56 -38.87 1.36
N SER A 231 1.87 -37.75 1.61
CA SER A 231 0.41 -37.65 1.81
C SER A 231 -0.27 -36.62 0.90
N ALA A 232 0.43 -36.15 -0.13
CA ALA A 232 -0.14 -35.42 -1.25
C ALA A 232 0.36 -36.06 -2.56
N GLN A 233 -0.30 -37.14 -2.99
CA GLN A 233 -0.31 -37.52 -4.39
C GLN A 233 -1.33 -36.61 -5.09
N ASP A 234 -0.93 -35.36 -5.33
CA ASP A 234 -1.46 -34.64 -6.48
C ASP A 234 -0.61 -35.11 -7.66
N GLU A 235 -1.18 -35.96 -8.51
CA GLU A 235 -0.57 -36.25 -9.82
C GLU A 235 -0.56 -34.94 -10.61
N ASP A 236 0.59 -34.56 -11.15
CA ASP A 236 0.74 -33.37 -12.00
C ASP A 236 -0.32 -33.48 -13.12
N PRO A 237 -1.29 -32.55 -13.23
CA PRO A 237 -2.47 -32.75 -14.07
C PRO A 237 -2.07 -33.02 -15.53
N GLU A 238 -2.86 -33.79 -16.26
CA GLU A 238 -2.66 -33.92 -17.70
C GLU A 238 -2.92 -32.58 -18.38
N LEU A 239 -1.99 -32.18 -19.26
CA LEU A 239 -2.14 -30.98 -20.08
C LEU A 239 -3.36 -31.19 -20.97
N THR A 240 -4.31 -30.27 -20.90
CA THR A 240 -5.48 -30.25 -21.76
C THR A 240 -5.06 -29.96 -23.20
N GLU A 241 -5.93 -30.25 -24.17
CA GLU A 241 -5.65 -29.90 -25.57
C GLU A 241 -5.55 -28.37 -25.75
N GLU A 242 -6.26 -27.58 -24.94
CA GLU A 242 -6.13 -26.11 -24.92
C GLU A 242 -4.72 -25.68 -24.48
N ASP A 243 -4.18 -26.27 -23.42
CA ASP A 243 -2.81 -25.98 -22.92
C ASP A 243 -1.74 -26.32 -23.97
N LYS A 244 -1.92 -27.43 -24.70
CA LYS A 244 -0.99 -27.85 -25.77
C LYS A 244 -1.02 -26.90 -26.96
N ILE A 245 -2.21 -26.44 -27.38
CA ILE A 245 -2.36 -25.45 -28.45
C ILE A 245 -1.69 -24.13 -28.03
N ALA A 246 -1.93 -23.65 -26.81
CA ALA A 246 -1.32 -22.44 -26.28
C ALA A 246 0.21 -22.55 -26.20
N LEU A 247 0.75 -23.69 -25.74
CA LEU A 247 2.20 -23.94 -25.71
C LEU A 247 2.79 -24.04 -27.12
N ASP A 248 2.09 -24.65 -28.07
CA ASP A 248 2.56 -24.72 -29.46
C ASP A 248 2.61 -23.34 -30.11
N GLU A 249 1.57 -22.52 -29.95
CA GLU A 249 1.54 -21.13 -30.43
C GLU A 249 2.66 -20.30 -29.79
N ALA A 250 2.79 -20.34 -28.45
CA ALA A 250 3.81 -19.60 -27.71
C ALA A 250 5.25 -19.98 -28.11
N ILE A 251 5.53 -21.26 -28.35
CA ILE A 251 6.85 -21.72 -28.84
C ILE A 251 7.10 -21.23 -30.27
N ASN A 252 6.09 -21.22 -31.14
CA ASN A 252 6.24 -20.69 -32.49
C ASN A 252 6.48 -19.17 -32.50
N LEU A 253 5.75 -18.39 -31.68
CA LEU A 253 5.95 -16.94 -31.57
C LEU A 253 7.38 -16.63 -31.07
N ALA A 254 7.82 -17.28 -30.00
CA ALA A 254 9.14 -17.10 -29.42
C ALA A 254 10.28 -17.52 -30.38
N TRP A 255 10.07 -18.54 -31.20
CA TRP A 255 11.08 -18.98 -32.17
C TRP A 255 11.10 -18.14 -33.45
N SER A 256 9.95 -17.74 -33.97
CA SER A 256 9.83 -17.13 -35.32
C SER A 256 9.87 -15.60 -35.33
N ILE A 257 9.32 -14.93 -34.32
CA ILE A 257 9.18 -13.45 -34.29
C ILE A 257 9.81 -12.79 -33.06
N ASP A 258 10.53 -13.56 -32.22
CA ASP A 258 11.15 -13.08 -30.97
C ASP A 258 10.15 -12.50 -29.95
N ASP A 259 8.89 -12.98 -29.98
CA ASP A 259 7.88 -12.68 -28.97
C ASP A 259 7.83 -13.80 -27.91
N PHE A 260 8.39 -13.52 -26.74
CA PHE A 260 8.61 -14.50 -25.68
C PHE A 260 7.56 -14.41 -24.57
N ASP A 261 6.75 -13.36 -24.51
CA ASP A 261 5.89 -13.08 -23.37
C ASP A 261 4.81 -14.16 -23.17
N PRO A 262 4.12 -14.69 -24.21
CA PRO A 262 3.17 -15.80 -24.05
C PRO A 262 3.82 -17.06 -23.48
N LEU A 263 5.06 -17.36 -23.90
CA LEU A 263 5.80 -18.54 -23.45
C LEU A 263 6.26 -18.39 -22.00
N LEU A 264 6.71 -17.19 -21.62
CA LEU A 264 7.13 -16.87 -20.26
C LEU A 264 5.96 -16.91 -19.28
N ASP A 265 4.78 -16.43 -19.67
CA ASP A 265 3.57 -16.48 -18.85
C ASP A 265 3.14 -17.94 -18.57
N LEU A 266 3.06 -18.80 -19.59
CA LEU A 266 2.72 -20.22 -19.41
C LEU A 266 3.72 -20.93 -18.47
N ILE A 267 5.02 -20.72 -18.67
CA ILE A 267 6.10 -21.30 -17.85
C ILE A 267 6.05 -20.81 -16.39
N SER A 268 5.59 -19.58 -16.16
CA SER A 268 5.61 -18.91 -14.85
C SER A 268 4.29 -19.03 -14.07
N VAL A 269 3.15 -19.16 -14.75
CA VAL A 269 1.82 -19.18 -14.14
C VAL A 269 1.33 -20.60 -13.86
N GLU A 270 1.66 -21.55 -14.75
CA GLU A 270 1.11 -22.92 -14.76
C GLU A 270 2.21 -24.00 -14.65
N GLY A 271 3.47 -23.58 -14.60
CA GLY A 271 4.68 -24.39 -14.74
C GLY A 271 4.85 -25.59 -13.81
N GLY A 272 4.18 -26.71 -14.15
CA GLY A 272 4.54 -28.06 -13.75
C GLY A 272 5.66 -28.65 -14.61
N SER A 273 6.17 -29.83 -14.23
CA SER A 273 7.29 -30.48 -14.92
C SER A 273 6.96 -30.82 -16.38
N LYS A 274 5.68 -31.07 -16.68
CA LYS A 274 5.19 -31.30 -18.04
C LYS A 274 5.28 -30.07 -18.95
N ILE A 275 5.07 -28.85 -18.42
CA ILE A 275 5.15 -27.61 -19.21
C ILE A 275 6.61 -27.28 -19.51
N HIS A 276 7.48 -27.34 -18.51
CA HIS A 276 8.90 -26.95 -18.68
C HIS A 276 9.65 -27.89 -19.62
N ASN A 277 9.22 -29.16 -19.73
CA ASN A 277 9.76 -30.18 -20.63
C ASN A 277 8.87 -30.42 -21.87
N TYR A 278 7.86 -29.58 -22.12
CA TYR A 278 6.95 -29.76 -23.26
C TYR A 278 7.71 -29.71 -24.59
N GLN A 279 7.34 -30.58 -25.54
CA GLN A 279 7.92 -30.63 -26.88
C GLN A 279 6.88 -30.18 -27.91
N HIS A 280 7.16 -29.10 -28.63
CA HIS A 280 6.29 -28.56 -29.67
C HIS A 280 5.83 -29.63 -30.66
N SER A 281 4.52 -29.75 -30.92
CA SER A 281 3.93 -30.89 -31.65
C SER A 281 4.54 -31.11 -33.03
N LEU A 282 4.94 -30.04 -33.74
CA LEU A 282 5.50 -30.14 -35.09
C LEU A 282 7.04 -30.26 -35.12
N THR A 283 7.78 -29.51 -34.30
CA THR A 283 9.26 -29.42 -34.38
C THR A 283 10.00 -30.17 -33.26
N GLY A 284 9.31 -30.52 -32.18
CA GLY A 284 9.90 -31.09 -30.97
C GLY A 284 10.76 -30.13 -30.15
N LEU A 285 10.76 -28.83 -30.49
CA LEU A 285 11.45 -27.79 -29.70
C LEU A 285 10.85 -27.72 -28.28
N THR A 286 11.72 -27.65 -27.28
CA THR A 286 11.34 -27.34 -25.89
C THR A 286 11.55 -25.86 -25.59
N PRO A 287 10.92 -25.33 -24.53
CA PRO A 287 11.22 -23.97 -24.05
C PRO A 287 12.72 -23.73 -23.85
N LEU A 288 13.45 -24.70 -23.29
CA LEU A 288 14.89 -24.59 -23.08
C LEU A 288 15.67 -24.47 -24.40
N MET A 289 15.29 -25.22 -25.45
CA MET A 289 15.91 -25.09 -26.77
C MET A 289 15.67 -23.71 -27.39
N VAL A 290 14.45 -23.18 -27.27
CA VAL A 290 14.10 -21.85 -27.77
C VAL A 290 14.96 -20.78 -27.11
N PHE A 291 14.97 -20.71 -25.77
CA PHE A 291 15.76 -19.70 -25.06
C PHE A 291 17.27 -19.90 -25.27
N ALA A 292 17.76 -21.14 -25.35
CA ALA A 292 19.16 -21.43 -25.62
C ALA A 292 19.61 -20.96 -27.01
N GLY A 293 18.86 -21.28 -28.07
CA GLY A 293 19.16 -20.82 -29.44
C GLY A 293 19.02 -19.31 -29.61
N LYS A 294 18.13 -18.66 -28.85
CA LYS A 294 17.95 -17.20 -28.84
C LYS A 294 18.90 -16.43 -27.92
N GLY A 295 19.81 -17.11 -27.21
CA GLY A 295 20.77 -16.47 -26.31
C GLY A 295 20.16 -15.87 -25.04
N ARG A 296 18.96 -16.33 -24.66
CA ARG A 296 18.17 -15.84 -23.52
C ARG A 296 18.68 -16.47 -22.22
N VAL A 297 19.84 -16.01 -21.78
CA VAL A 297 20.64 -16.56 -20.66
C VAL A 297 19.88 -16.59 -19.33
N GLU A 298 19.10 -15.56 -19.01
CA GLU A 298 18.33 -15.49 -17.77
C GLU A 298 17.24 -16.57 -17.74
N GLU A 299 16.54 -16.75 -18.86
CA GLU A 299 15.50 -17.75 -19.06
C GLU A 299 16.06 -19.18 -19.10
N VAL A 300 17.22 -19.38 -19.72
CA VAL A 300 17.98 -20.65 -19.67
C VAL A 300 18.32 -20.99 -18.21
N CYS A 301 18.87 -20.05 -17.43
CA CYS A 301 19.15 -20.26 -16.01
C CYS A 301 17.85 -20.55 -15.21
N MET A 302 16.76 -19.87 -15.53
CA MET A 302 15.45 -20.08 -14.90
C MET A 302 14.96 -21.51 -15.13
N LEU A 303 14.88 -21.97 -16.38
CA LEU A 303 14.39 -23.30 -16.74
C LEU A 303 15.27 -24.42 -16.19
N LEU A 304 16.59 -24.31 -16.35
CA LEU A 304 17.52 -25.26 -15.74
C LEU A 304 17.35 -25.32 -14.21
N SER A 305 16.97 -24.21 -13.55
CA SER A 305 16.69 -24.21 -12.10
C SER A 305 15.31 -24.74 -11.69
N PHE A 306 14.41 -24.98 -12.64
CA PHE A 306 13.21 -25.80 -12.44
C PHE A 306 13.49 -27.30 -12.63
N GLY A 307 14.70 -27.69 -13.07
CA GLY A 307 15.08 -29.08 -13.30
C GLY A 307 14.66 -29.63 -14.66
N VAL A 308 14.62 -28.78 -15.69
CA VAL A 308 14.37 -29.20 -17.08
C VAL A 308 15.42 -30.20 -17.56
N ASP A 309 14.97 -31.23 -18.27
CA ASP A 309 15.81 -32.28 -18.81
C ASP A 309 16.58 -31.78 -20.05
N CYS A 310 17.88 -31.55 -19.86
CA CYS A 310 18.80 -31.13 -20.90
C CYS A 310 19.05 -32.21 -21.98
N SER A 311 18.65 -33.46 -21.73
CA SER A 311 18.86 -34.59 -22.66
C SER A 311 17.75 -34.73 -23.71
N ILE A 312 16.66 -33.98 -23.60
CA ILE A 312 15.61 -33.92 -24.62
C ILE A 312 16.20 -33.36 -25.93
N ILE A 313 15.84 -33.97 -27.06
CA ILE A 313 16.25 -33.58 -28.40
C ILE A 313 15.04 -33.20 -29.25
N SER A 314 15.19 -32.20 -30.12
CA SER A 314 14.17 -31.83 -31.11
C SER A 314 14.04 -32.91 -32.20
N LYS A 315 13.02 -32.81 -33.06
CA LYS A 315 12.87 -33.73 -34.20
C LYS A 315 14.01 -33.63 -35.22
N ASP A 316 14.75 -32.52 -35.22
CA ASP A 316 15.99 -32.35 -35.99
C ASP A 316 17.22 -33.01 -35.34
N GLY A 317 17.05 -33.69 -34.20
CA GLY A 317 18.12 -34.41 -33.50
C GLY A 317 19.06 -33.54 -32.66
N LYS A 318 18.65 -32.31 -32.31
CA LYS A 318 19.47 -31.32 -31.58
C LYS A 318 18.98 -31.12 -30.16
N SER A 319 19.90 -31.10 -29.21
CA SER A 319 19.67 -30.67 -27.82
C SER A 319 19.67 -29.14 -27.69
N ALA A 320 19.32 -28.63 -26.51
CA ALA A 320 19.43 -27.20 -26.22
C ALA A 320 20.87 -26.67 -26.30
N LEU A 321 21.88 -27.50 -26.00
CA LEU A 321 23.29 -27.14 -26.16
C LEU A 321 23.66 -26.98 -27.64
N ASP A 322 23.22 -27.92 -28.49
CA ASP A 322 23.50 -27.88 -29.93
C ASP A 322 22.85 -26.64 -30.59
N TRP A 323 21.66 -26.25 -30.15
CA TRP A 323 21.00 -25.01 -30.61
C TRP A 323 21.76 -23.75 -30.16
N ALA A 324 22.24 -23.68 -28.92
CA ALA A 324 23.06 -22.56 -28.46
C ALA A 324 24.41 -22.47 -29.21
N GLU A 325 25.08 -23.60 -29.45
CA GLU A 325 26.34 -23.61 -30.21
C GLU A 325 26.12 -23.25 -31.69
N GLN A 326 25.05 -23.73 -32.33
CA GLN A 326 24.73 -23.44 -33.73
C GLN A 326 24.42 -21.96 -33.96
N GLU A 327 23.59 -21.36 -33.10
CA GLU A 327 23.22 -19.93 -33.17
C GLU A 327 24.28 -19.01 -32.55
N ASN A 328 25.48 -19.56 -32.24
CA ASN A 328 26.66 -18.86 -31.72
C ASN A 328 26.43 -18.13 -30.37
N GLN A 329 25.55 -18.68 -29.53
CA GLN A 329 25.17 -18.17 -28.21
C GLN A 329 26.11 -18.72 -27.12
N GLN A 330 27.37 -18.25 -27.14
CA GLN A 330 28.46 -18.82 -26.33
C GLN A 330 28.17 -18.85 -24.82
N GLU A 331 27.54 -17.81 -24.26
CA GLU A 331 27.21 -17.75 -22.83
C GLU A 331 26.12 -18.76 -22.44
N ALA A 332 25.07 -18.91 -23.24
CA ALA A 332 24.02 -19.91 -23.02
C ALA A 332 24.58 -21.34 -23.16
N ALA A 333 25.42 -21.58 -24.17
CA ALA A 333 26.09 -22.87 -24.37
C ALA A 333 27.02 -23.20 -23.18
N GLU A 334 27.83 -22.24 -22.72
CA GLU A 334 28.71 -22.42 -21.55
C GLU A 334 27.92 -22.70 -20.27
N ILE A 335 26.77 -22.05 -20.05
CA ILE A 335 25.89 -22.30 -18.89
C ILE A 335 25.26 -23.69 -18.94
N ILE A 336 24.70 -24.11 -20.09
CA ILE A 336 24.11 -25.44 -20.26
C ILE A 336 25.18 -26.53 -20.09
N LYS A 337 26.35 -26.33 -20.69
CA LYS A 337 27.49 -27.24 -20.56
C LYS A 337 28.00 -27.32 -19.12
N ASN A 338 28.19 -26.18 -18.44
CA ASN A 338 28.56 -26.15 -17.03
C ASN A 338 27.50 -26.82 -16.15
N HIS A 339 26.21 -26.71 -16.48
CA HIS A 339 25.14 -27.43 -15.78
C HIS A 339 25.32 -28.95 -15.93
N ILE A 340 25.44 -29.46 -17.16
CA ILE A 340 25.66 -30.88 -17.47
C ILE A 340 26.94 -31.41 -16.79
N GLU A 341 28.05 -30.66 -16.86
CA GLU A 341 29.32 -31.01 -16.21
C GLU A 341 29.23 -30.92 -14.67
N SER A 342 28.40 -30.04 -14.10
CA SER A 342 28.18 -29.95 -12.65
C SER A 342 27.38 -31.14 -12.11
N SER A 343 26.40 -31.66 -12.87
CA SER A 343 25.71 -32.92 -12.57
C SER A 343 26.66 -34.12 -12.57
N GLN A 344 27.72 -34.09 -13.39
CA GLN A 344 28.75 -35.13 -13.41
C GLN A 344 29.82 -34.96 -12.30
N ASN A 345 30.19 -33.73 -11.94
CA ASN A 345 31.28 -33.48 -10.97
C ASN A 345 30.82 -33.38 -9.50
N ASN A 346 29.57 -32.99 -9.23
CA ASN A 346 29.01 -32.89 -7.87
C ASN A 346 27.87 -33.89 -7.63
N ILE A 347 28.12 -35.16 -7.99
CA ILE A 347 27.19 -36.30 -7.91
C ILE A 347 26.47 -36.41 -6.56
N GLY A 348 27.11 -35.96 -5.47
CA GLY A 348 26.51 -35.98 -4.13
C GLY A 348 25.41 -34.93 -3.93
N GLY A 349 25.71 -33.66 -4.23
CA GLY A 349 24.84 -32.52 -3.96
C GLY A 349 23.83 -32.23 -5.07
N GLN A 350 24.23 -32.39 -6.33
CA GLN A 350 23.37 -32.06 -7.48
C GLN A 350 22.21 -33.07 -7.60
N ASN A 351 22.48 -34.38 -7.47
CA ASN A 351 21.43 -35.42 -7.39
C ASN A 351 20.48 -35.24 -6.19
N LEU A 352 20.86 -34.49 -5.14
CA LEU A 352 19.95 -34.16 -4.03
C LEU A 352 19.10 -32.94 -4.38
N LEU A 353 19.68 -31.95 -5.04
CA LEU A 353 18.95 -30.79 -5.54
C LEU A 353 17.88 -31.21 -6.56
N GLU A 354 18.24 -32.03 -7.55
CA GLU A 354 17.32 -32.59 -8.55
C GLU A 354 16.18 -33.37 -7.88
N LYS A 355 16.49 -34.27 -6.92
CA LYS A 355 15.47 -35.01 -6.16
C LYS A 355 14.59 -34.13 -5.27
N TYR A 356 15.15 -33.06 -4.71
CA TYR A 356 14.42 -32.12 -3.89
C TYR A 356 13.45 -31.30 -4.76
N ILE A 357 13.90 -30.76 -5.90
CA ILE A 357 13.08 -30.01 -6.86
C ILE A 357 11.97 -30.92 -7.43
N ALA A 358 12.29 -32.16 -7.80
CA ALA A 358 11.29 -33.15 -8.26
C ALA A 358 10.28 -33.57 -7.17
N SER A 359 10.53 -33.26 -5.89
CA SER A 359 9.65 -33.64 -4.76
C SER A 359 8.71 -32.53 -4.27
N GLY A 360 8.79 -31.32 -4.84
CA GLY A 360 7.91 -30.22 -4.46
C GLY A 360 8.24 -28.90 -5.15
N ASN A 361 7.22 -28.04 -5.25
CA ASN A 361 7.32 -26.75 -5.93
C ASN A 361 8.35 -25.81 -5.23
N PRO A 362 9.42 -25.36 -5.91
CA PRO A 362 10.47 -24.50 -5.35
C PRO A 362 9.99 -23.08 -4.98
N GLU A 363 8.80 -22.67 -5.39
CA GLU A 363 8.19 -21.40 -4.99
C GLU A 363 7.67 -21.38 -3.55
N ILE A 364 7.42 -22.56 -2.97
CA ILE A 364 6.88 -22.76 -1.63
C ILE A 364 8.03 -22.84 -0.61
N ILE A 365 7.86 -22.19 0.53
CA ILE A 365 8.85 -22.21 1.61
C ILE A 365 8.86 -23.58 2.30
N ASP A 366 9.97 -24.32 2.20
CA ASP A 366 10.16 -25.53 3.00
C ASP A 366 10.53 -25.21 4.45
N PHE A 367 9.50 -25.16 5.30
CA PHE A 367 9.64 -24.98 6.74
C PHE A 367 10.29 -26.19 7.45
N VAL A 368 10.29 -27.39 6.84
CA VAL A 368 10.98 -28.59 7.36
C VAL A 368 12.48 -28.44 7.15
N LEU A 369 12.92 -28.05 5.96
CA LEU A 369 14.32 -27.75 5.65
C LEU A 369 14.87 -26.66 6.59
N ILE A 370 14.12 -25.57 6.80
CA ILE A 370 14.50 -24.50 7.74
C ILE A 370 14.64 -25.04 9.18
N GLU A 371 13.73 -25.90 9.63
CA GLU A 371 13.80 -26.50 10.97
C GLU A 371 15.03 -27.42 11.14
N GLN A 372 15.31 -28.25 10.14
CA GLN A 372 16.48 -29.13 10.14
C GLN A 372 17.80 -28.33 10.13
N LEU A 373 17.88 -27.28 9.30
CA LEU A 373 19.02 -26.38 9.25
C LEU A 373 19.22 -25.63 10.57
N LEU A 374 18.16 -25.11 11.18
CA LEU A 374 18.22 -24.51 12.52
C LEU A 374 18.72 -25.52 13.57
N ARG A 375 18.28 -26.79 13.51
CA ARG A 375 18.75 -27.85 14.41
C ARG A 375 20.25 -28.10 14.22
N LYS A 376 20.72 -28.21 12.97
CA LYS A 376 22.14 -28.40 12.64
C LYS A 376 23.00 -27.25 13.15
N ILE A 377 22.64 -26.00 12.85
CA ILE A 377 23.35 -24.79 13.32
C ILE A 377 23.42 -24.73 14.85
N CYS A 378 22.39 -25.23 15.57
CA CYS A 378 22.35 -25.29 17.03
C CYS A 378 23.02 -26.51 17.68
N ILE A 379 23.43 -27.51 16.88
CA ILE A 379 24.28 -28.62 17.29
C ILE A 379 25.75 -28.26 17.06
N ASP A 380 26.06 -27.68 15.90
CA ASP A 380 27.44 -27.34 15.49
C ASP A 380 28.03 -26.15 16.27
N SER A 381 27.20 -25.22 16.73
CA SER A 381 27.63 -24.02 17.43
C SER A 381 26.56 -23.52 18.41
N ASN A 382 27.01 -22.91 19.51
CA ASN A 382 26.18 -22.18 20.48
C ASN A 382 26.34 -20.65 20.38
N GLU A 383 27.23 -20.15 19.51
CA GLU A 383 27.55 -18.74 19.41
C GLU A 383 26.62 -17.97 18.46
N GLY A 384 26.36 -16.70 18.77
CA GLY A 384 25.59 -15.80 17.90
C GLY A 384 24.10 -16.10 17.76
N ALA A 385 23.36 -15.07 17.37
CA ALA A 385 21.95 -15.16 16.98
C ALA A 385 21.80 -15.65 15.53
N ILE A 386 20.66 -16.29 15.26
CA ILE A 386 20.25 -16.71 13.91
C ILE A 386 19.13 -15.77 13.44
N LEU A 387 19.25 -15.24 12.22
CA LEU A 387 18.23 -14.44 11.54
C LEU A 387 17.68 -15.22 10.35
N VAL A 388 16.37 -15.45 10.32
CA VAL A 388 15.67 -16.16 9.24
C VAL A 388 14.81 -15.15 8.48
N PHE A 389 15.05 -15.00 7.17
CA PHE A 389 14.21 -14.21 6.27
C PHE A 389 13.09 -15.08 5.69
N LEU A 390 11.85 -14.62 5.85
CA LEU A 390 10.61 -15.26 5.41
C LEU A 390 9.72 -14.26 4.66
N PRO A 391 8.87 -14.69 3.70
CA PRO A 391 8.14 -13.77 2.82
C PRO A 391 7.17 -12.83 3.55
N GLY A 392 6.41 -13.36 4.53
CA GLY A 392 5.42 -12.57 5.25
C GLY A 392 5.02 -13.14 6.62
N TRP A 393 3.99 -12.50 7.20
CA TRP A 393 3.51 -12.82 8.55
C TRP A 393 2.96 -14.23 8.72
N GLU A 394 2.27 -14.79 7.72
CA GLU A 394 1.80 -16.18 7.77
C GLU A 394 2.97 -17.16 7.90
N ASP A 395 4.05 -16.94 7.15
CA ASP A 395 5.24 -17.78 7.11
C ASP A 395 6.02 -17.71 8.42
N ILE A 396 6.20 -16.50 8.96
CA ILE A 396 6.76 -16.28 10.31
C ILE A 396 5.97 -17.04 11.37
N ASN A 397 4.63 -17.07 11.29
CA ASN A 397 3.82 -17.83 12.25
C ASN A 397 3.93 -19.33 12.04
N ARG A 398 3.91 -19.81 10.79
CA ARG A 398 4.01 -21.25 10.48
C ARG A 398 5.34 -21.81 10.96
N MET A 399 6.44 -21.10 10.68
CA MET A 399 7.78 -21.44 11.17
C MET A 399 7.83 -21.41 12.71
N LYS A 400 7.27 -20.37 13.33
CA LYS A 400 7.22 -20.24 14.79
C LYS A 400 6.44 -21.38 15.45
N GLU A 401 5.26 -21.71 14.94
CA GLU A 401 4.42 -22.81 15.47
C GLU A 401 5.13 -24.16 15.32
N LYS A 402 5.82 -24.39 14.20
CA LYS A 402 6.66 -25.57 13.96
C LYS A 402 7.84 -25.67 14.95
N LEU A 403 8.56 -24.56 15.20
CA LEU A 403 9.61 -24.53 16.23
C LEU A 403 9.07 -24.80 17.64
N PHE A 404 7.90 -24.25 18.02
CA PHE A 404 7.29 -24.54 19.33
C PHE A 404 6.71 -25.95 19.47
N ALA A 405 6.46 -26.65 18.36
CA ALA A 405 6.10 -28.07 18.36
C ALA A 405 7.32 -28.96 18.63
N ASN A 406 8.52 -28.55 18.17
CA ASN A 406 9.75 -29.28 18.41
C ASN A 406 10.22 -29.18 19.89
N PRO A 407 10.45 -30.30 20.60
CA PRO A 407 10.91 -30.30 21.99
C PRO A 407 12.20 -29.50 22.25
N LEU A 408 13.13 -29.44 21.27
CA LEU A 408 14.40 -28.72 21.39
C LEU A 408 14.19 -27.21 21.49
N PHE A 409 13.43 -26.63 20.56
CA PHE A 409 13.24 -25.18 20.44
C PHE A 409 12.16 -24.62 21.37
N LYS A 410 11.30 -25.49 21.91
CA LYS A 410 10.30 -25.15 22.93
C LYS A 410 10.91 -24.76 24.29
N ASP A 411 12.16 -25.17 24.57
CA ASP A 411 12.85 -24.86 25.82
C ASP A 411 13.28 -23.39 25.87
N SER A 412 12.50 -22.58 26.60
CA SER A 412 12.76 -21.15 26.79
C SER A 412 13.99 -20.83 27.64
N SER A 413 14.63 -21.81 28.28
CA SER A 413 15.94 -21.61 28.93
C SER A 413 17.08 -21.62 27.90
N ARG A 414 16.91 -22.35 26.80
CA ARG A 414 17.91 -22.51 25.72
C ARG A 414 17.66 -21.65 24.50
N PHE A 415 16.41 -21.29 24.20
CA PHE A 415 16.06 -20.54 22.99
C PHE A 415 15.09 -19.38 23.24
N ILE A 416 15.35 -18.25 22.59
CA ILE A 416 14.44 -17.09 22.51
C ILE A 416 14.08 -16.86 21.04
N ILE A 417 12.82 -17.18 20.68
CA ILE A 417 12.30 -17.01 19.32
C ILE A 417 11.56 -15.67 19.21
N VAL A 418 12.10 -14.73 18.44
CA VAL A 418 11.60 -13.36 18.27
C VAL A 418 11.04 -13.17 16.85
N PRO A 419 9.72 -13.01 16.67
CA PRO A 419 9.17 -12.59 15.39
C PRO A 419 9.38 -11.08 15.17
N LEU A 420 9.82 -10.69 13.98
CA LEU A 420 10.04 -9.30 13.57
C LEU A 420 9.24 -9.02 12.28
N HIS A 421 8.14 -8.27 12.42
CA HIS A 421 7.30 -7.84 11.31
C HIS A 421 6.61 -6.53 11.70
N SER A 422 6.25 -5.70 10.73
CA SER A 422 5.44 -4.50 10.95
C SER A 422 4.18 -4.73 11.82
N MET A 423 3.56 -5.92 11.79
CA MET A 423 2.38 -6.27 12.60
C MET A 423 2.69 -6.47 14.09
N VAL A 424 3.90 -6.87 14.46
CA VAL A 424 4.34 -7.07 15.85
C VAL A 424 4.29 -5.73 16.63
N PRO A 425 3.90 -5.69 17.92
CA PRO A 425 3.96 -4.48 18.73
C PRO A 425 5.39 -3.91 18.85
N SER A 426 5.55 -2.59 18.86
CA SER A 426 6.88 -1.96 18.94
C SER A 426 7.68 -2.39 20.18
N ALA A 427 7.03 -2.59 21.33
CA ALA A 427 7.69 -3.09 22.54
C ALA A 427 8.22 -4.54 22.39
N ASP A 428 7.58 -5.37 21.55
CA ASP A 428 8.04 -6.72 21.24
C ASP A 428 9.11 -6.71 20.14
N GLN A 429 8.97 -5.85 19.12
CA GLN A 429 10.03 -5.64 18.12
C GLN A 429 11.35 -5.21 18.80
N LYS A 430 11.29 -4.29 19.78
CA LYS A 430 12.46 -3.83 20.52
C LYS A 430 13.21 -4.94 21.27
N LYS A 431 12.59 -6.10 21.54
CA LYS A 431 13.28 -7.26 22.13
C LYS A 431 14.36 -7.84 21.22
N VAL A 432 14.29 -7.58 19.90
CA VAL A 432 15.28 -8.07 18.94
C VAL A 432 16.67 -7.50 19.18
N PHE A 433 16.78 -6.27 19.71
CA PHE A 433 18.05 -5.60 20.00
C PHE A 433 18.72 -6.09 21.30
N ASN A 434 17.98 -6.78 22.17
CA ASN A 434 18.53 -7.30 23.41
C ASN A 434 19.37 -8.55 23.11
N ARG A 435 20.58 -8.63 23.70
CA ARG A 435 21.36 -9.88 23.72
C ARG A 435 20.64 -10.93 24.58
N PRO A 436 20.66 -12.22 24.20
CA PRO A 436 20.05 -13.28 25.02
C PRO A 436 20.85 -13.52 26.32
N PRO A 437 20.24 -14.13 27.35
CA PRO A 437 20.94 -14.58 28.55
C PRO A 437 22.06 -15.58 28.22
N LEU A 438 23.06 -15.71 29.12
CA LEU A 438 24.12 -16.71 28.98
C LEU A 438 23.55 -18.12 28.87
N GLY A 439 24.04 -18.90 27.90
CA GLY A 439 23.54 -20.25 27.60
C GLY A 439 22.26 -20.30 26.76
N CYS A 440 21.66 -19.15 26.43
CA CYS A 440 20.45 -19.04 25.62
C CYS A 440 20.77 -18.46 24.23
N ARG A 441 20.19 -19.02 23.17
CA ARG A 441 20.38 -18.57 21.78
C ARG A 441 19.15 -17.85 21.25
N LYS A 442 19.36 -16.72 20.57
CA LYS A 442 18.29 -15.94 19.93
C LYS A 442 18.07 -16.39 18.49
N ILE A 443 16.81 -16.65 18.13
CA ILE A 443 16.36 -16.94 16.76
C ILE A 443 15.36 -15.85 16.36
N VAL A 444 15.69 -15.07 15.34
CA VAL A 444 14.86 -13.98 14.82
C VAL A 444 14.19 -14.44 13.54
N LEU A 445 12.85 -14.35 13.47
CA LEU A 445 12.06 -14.68 12.27
C LEU A 445 11.54 -13.37 11.67
N SER A 446 12.03 -12.95 10.51
CA SER A 446 11.82 -11.62 9.94
C SER A 446 11.38 -11.63 8.48
N THR A 447 10.73 -10.56 8.03
CA THR A 447 10.67 -10.21 6.60
C THR A 447 11.86 -9.32 6.21
N ASN A 448 11.84 -8.75 5.01
CA ASN A 448 12.71 -7.64 4.56
C ASN A 448 12.83 -6.44 5.53
N VAL A 449 12.01 -6.35 6.58
CA VAL A 449 12.14 -5.36 7.67
C VAL A 449 13.53 -5.39 8.35
N ALA A 450 14.23 -6.53 8.35
CA ALA A 450 15.61 -6.65 8.85
C ALA A 450 16.70 -6.40 7.79
N GLU A 451 16.34 -6.23 6.52
CA GLU A 451 17.26 -6.27 5.38
C GLU A 451 18.11 -5.01 5.23
N SER A 452 17.53 -3.84 5.51
CA SER A 452 18.16 -2.53 5.31
C SER A 452 18.21 -1.74 6.64
N SER A 453 17.04 -1.34 7.16
CA SER A 453 16.92 -0.29 8.19
C SER A 453 17.07 -0.72 9.67
N ILE A 454 17.28 -2.01 9.97
CA ILE A 454 17.39 -2.51 11.35
C ILE A 454 18.72 -3.25 11.57
N THR A 455 19.50 -2.82 12.56
CA THR A 455 20.77 -3.45 12.95
C THR A 455 20.57 -4.35 14.16
N ILE A 456 20.91 -5.64 14.03
CA ILE A 456 20.83 -6.62 15.12
C ILE A 456 22.27 -7.13 15.35
N ASP A 457 22.92 -6.60 16.37
CA ASP A 457 24.39 -6.63 16.46
C ASP A 457 24.97 -8.01 16.82
N ASP A 458 24.16 -8.94 17.32
CA ASP A 458 24.58 -10.29 17.70
C ASP A 458 24.25 -11.38 16.66
N VAL A 459 23.78 -11.02 15.46
CA VAL A 459 23.56 -11.98 14.36
C VAL A 459 24.89 -12.46 13.79
N VAL A 460 24.99 -13.79 13.61
CA VAL A 460 26.15 -14.47 13.01
C VAL A 460 25.72 -15.43 11.90
N TYR A 461 24.49 -15.94 11.98
CA TYR A 461 23.93 -16.88 11.03
C TYR A 461 22.70 -16.26 10.37
N VAL A 462 22.66 -16.25 9.04
CA VAL A 462 21.50 -15.86 8.25
C VAL A 462 20.98 -17.08 7.50
N ILE A 463 19.67 -17.31 7.55
CA ILE A 463 18.95 -18.24 6.69
C ILE A 463 18.06 -17.39 5.79
N ASP A 464 18.33 -17.38 4.50
CA ASP A 464 17.59 -16.62 3.50
C ASP A 464 16.73 -17.56 2.66
N SER A 465 15.41 -17.42 2.78
CA SER A 465 14.47 -18.20 1.95
C SER A 465 14.42 -17.75 0.49
N GLY A 466 15.13 -16.68 0.10
CA GLY A 466 15.18 -16.17 -1.28
C GLY A 466 13.88 -15.54 -1.79
N ARG A 467 12.86 -15.44 -0.94
CA ARG A 467 11.51 -14.99 -1.32
C ARG A 467 11.13 -13.74 -0.51
N MET A 468 10.24 -12.93 -1.07
CA MET A 468 9.61 -11.78 -0.40
C MET A 468 8.20 -11.53 -0.92
N LYS A 469 7.41 -10.73 -0.20
CA LYS A 469 6.11 -10.26 -0.70
C LYS A 469 6.16 -8.80 -1.10
N GLU A 470 5.70 -8.51 -2.30
CA GLU A 470 5.77 -7.19 -2.94
C GLU A 470 4.41 -6.78 -3.48
N LYS A 471 4.16 -5.47 -3.51
CA LYS A 471 3.02 -4.91 -4.23
C LYS A 471 3.40 -4.73 -5.69
N ASN A 472 2.56 -5.29 -6.56
CA ASN A 472 2.60 -5.10 -7.99
C ASN A 472 1.26 -4.54 -8.47
N TYR A 473 1.30 -3.62 -9.41
CA TYR A 473 0.11 -3.04 -10.04
C TYR A 473 0.07 -3.46 -11.50
N ASP A 474 -1.02 -4.09 -11.89
CA ASP A 474 -1.34 -4.38 -13.27
C ASP A 474 -2.12 -3.18 -13.84
N PRO A 475 -1.56 -2.40 -14.79
CA PRO A 475 -2.23 -1.23 -15.34
C PRO A 475 -3.34 -1.61 -16.33
N TYR A 476 -3.27 -2.76 -17.00
CA TYR A 476 -4.29 -3.17 -17.97
C TYR A 476 -5.57 -3.65 -17.28
N ASN A 477 -5.43 -4.36 -16.16
CA ASN A 477 -6.57 -4.75 -15.32
C ASN A 477 -6.94 -3.70 -14.24
N ASN A 478 -6.10 -2.68 -14.01
CA ASN A 478 -6.22 -1.70 -12.94
C ASN A 478 -6.33 -2.34 -11.52
N VAL A 479 -5.58 -3.41 -11.27
CA VAL A 479 -5.59 -4.15 -9.99
C VAL A 479 -4.21 -4.11 -9.33
N SER A 480 -4.19 -3.65 -8.08
CA SER A 480 -3.04 -3.85 -7.19
C SER A 480 -3.10 -5.23 -6.52
N THR A 481 -2.05 -6.02 -6.70
CA THR A 481 -1.91 -7.33 -6.06
C THR A 481 -0.69 -7.39 -5.14
N LEU A 482 -0.82 -8.06 -3.99
CA LEU A 482 0.31 -8.45 -3.16
C LEU A 482 0.76 -9.85 -3.59
N GLN A 483 1.91 -9.95 -4.25
CA GLN A 483 2.45 -11.19 -4.81
C GLN A 483 3.69 -11.67 -4.03
N SER A 484 4.07 -12.95 -4.19
CA SER A 484 5.27 -13.52 -3.60
C SER A 484 6.32 -13.73 -4.69
N SER A 485 7.38 -12.95 -4.67
CA SER A 485 8.45 -12.90 -5.68
C SER A 485 9.75 -13.49 -5.15
N TRP A 486 10.66 -13.85 -6.07
CA TRP A 486 12.07 -14.06 -5.75
C TRP A 486 12.75 -12.73 -5.44
N VAL A 487 13.75 -12.76 -4.57
CA VAL A 487 14.57 -11.58 -4.25
C VAL A 487 15.52 -11.22 -5.39
N SER A 488 15.94 -9.95 -5.49
CA SER A 488 17.05 -9.58 -6.37
C SER A 488 18.40 -10.01 -5.79
N LYS A 489 19.43 -10.09 -6.64
CA LYS A 489 20.82 -10.34 -6.20
C LYS A 489 21.27 -9.28 -5.17
N ALA A 490 20.88 -8.02 -5.36
CA ALA A 490 21.12 -6.95 -4.40
C ALA A 490 20.45 -7.20 -3.03
N ASN A 491 19.19 -7.63 -3.00
CA ASN A 491 18.49 -7.98 -1.75
C ASN A 491 19.19 -9.15 -1.05
N ALA A 492 19.51 -10.23 -1.78
CA ALA A 492 20.23 -11.39 -1.24
C ALA A 492 21.58 -10.98 -0.61
N LYS A 493 22.33 -10.07 -1.26
CA LYS A 493 23.58 -9.53 -0.72
C LYS A 493 23.39 -8.66 0.53
N GLN A 494 22.30 -7.89 0.61
CA GLN A 494 21.95 -7.15 1.84
C GLN A 494 21.61 -8.09 3.00
N ARG A 495 20.94 -9.21 2.72
CA ARG A 495 20.63 -10.27 3.71
C ARG A 495 21.91 -10.96 4.20
N GLU A 496 22.78 -11.38 3.29
CA GLU A 496 24.10 -11.95 3.59
C GLU A 496 24.90 -11.04 4.52
N GLY A 497 24.98 -9.74 4.20
CA GLY A 497 25.68 -8.73 4.98
C GLY A 497 25.15 -8.52 6.41
N ARG A 498 23.99 -9.09 6.80
CA ARG A 498 23.51 -9.06 8.19
C ARG A 498 24.30 -10.02 9.11
N ALA A 499 24.92 -11.06 8.55
CA ALA A 499 25.76 -12.00 9.31
C ALA A 499 27.15 -11.44 9.66
N GLY A 500 27.72 -10.60 8.78
CA GLY A 500 29.11 -10.13 8.87
C GLY A 500 29.33 -8.83 9.66
N ARG A 501 28.40 -8.42 10.55
CA ARG A 501 28.43 -7.06 11.14
C ARG A 501 29.41 -6.90 12.29
N CYS A 502 29.47 -7.84 13.23
CA CYS A 502 30.31 -7.74 14.42
C CYS A 502 31.44 -8.78 14.47
N GLN A 503 31.35 -9.85 13.67
CA GLN A 503 32.34 -10.93 13.55
C GLN A 503 32.06 -11.72 12.26
N PRO A 504 32.95 -12.63 11.82
CA PRO A 504 32.71 -13.48 10.65
C PRO A 504 31.40 -14.27 10.77
N GLY A 505 30.68 -14.40 9.66
CA GLY A 505 29.32 -14.93 9.65
C GLY A 505 29.10 -16.02 8.60
N ILE A 506 27.91 -16.61 8.61
CA ILE A 506 27.48 -17.61 7.64
C ILE A 506 26.09 -17.26 7.10
N CYS A 507 25.91 -17.33 5.79
CA CYS A 507 24.62 -17.17 5.12
C CYS A 507 24.24 -18.47 4.39
N TYR A 508 23.01 -18.93 4.62
CA TYR A 508 22.43 -20.09 3.94
C TYR A 508 21.28 -19.63 3.06
N HIS A 509 21.48 -19.64 1.75
CA HIS A 509 20.45 -19.36 0.76
C HIS A 509 19.70 -20.65 0.42
N LEU A 510 18.38 -20.65 0.56
CA LEU A 510 17.51 -21.80 0.28
C LEU A 510 17.04 -21.84 -1.19
N PHE A 511 17.93 -21.39 -2.08
CA PHE A 511 17.81 -21.43 -3.53
C PHE A 511 19.15 -21.87 -4.11
N SER A 512 19.13 -22.50 -5.29
CA SER A 512 20.34 -23.00 -5.94
C SER A 512 21.20 -21.88 -6.49
N LYS A 513 22.51 -22.13 -6.71
CA LYS A 513 23.40 -21.18 -7.42
C LYS A 513 22.84 -20.74 -8.78
N LEU A 514 22.16 -21.66 -9.46
CA LEU A 514 21.55 -21.44 -10.76
C LEU A 514 20.31 -20.55 -10.68
N ARG A 515 19.43 -20.77 -9.69
CA ARG A 515 18.33 -19.82 -9.41
C ARG A 515 18.89 -18.45 -9.04
N ALA A 516 19.99 -18.38 -8.28
CA ALA A 516 20.66 -17.12 -7.96
C ALA A 516 21.22 -16.39 -9.19
N ALA A 517 21.68 -17.12 -10.22
CA ALA A 517 22.10 -16.53 -11.49
C ALA A 517 20.92 -15.89 -12.24
N SER A 518 19.76 -16.57 -12.30
CA SER A 518 18.52 -16.06 -12.91
C SER A 518 17.78 -14.95 -12.13
N MET A 519 18.24 -14.58 -10.92
CA MET A 519 17.62 -13.47 -10.17
C MET A 519 17.99 -12.13 -10.82
N LEU A 520 17.04 -11.20 -10.92
CA LEU A 520 17.32 -9.81 -11.31
C LEU A 520 18.41 -9.22 -10.42
N ASP A 521 19.32 -8.43 -10.98
CA ASP A 521 20.39 -7.77 -10.22
C ASP A 521 19.82 -6.83 -9.15
N PHE A 522 18.77 -6.08 -9.52
CA PHE A 522 18.08 -5.11 -8.68
C PHE A 522 16.57 -5.33 -8.75
N GLN A 523 15.89 -4.95 -7.66
CA GLN A 523 14.43 -4.94 -7.58
C GLN A 523 13.83 -3.92 -8.57
N VAL A 524 12.69 -4.25 -9.19
CA VAL A 524 11.99 -3.33 -10.10
C VAL A 524 11.59 -2.05 -9.35
N PRO A 525 11.96 -0.84 -9.85
CA PRO A 525 11.65 0.44 -9.21
C PRO A 525 10.15 0.64 -8.97
N GLU A 526 9.77 1.23 -7.83
CA GLU A 526 8.37 1.39 -7.45
C GLU A 526 7.54 2.18 -8.45
N ILE A 527 8.16 3.18 -9.10
CA ILE A 527 7.53 4.00 -10.14
C ILE A 527 7.03 3.18 -11.35
N LYS A 528 7.58 1.97 -11.58
CA LYS A 528 7.15 1.05 -12.65
C LYS A 528 6.08 0.04 -12.22
N ARG A 529 5.83 -0.15 -10.92
CA ARG A 529 4.99 -1.25 -10.38
C ARG A 529 3.94 -0.82 -9.34
N MET A 530 3.68 0.48 -9.22
CA MET A 530 2.70 1.07 -8.29
C MET A 530 1.83 2.11 -9.03
N PRO A 531 0.60 2.40 -8.55
CA PRO A 531 -0.17 3.55 -8.99
C PRO A 531 0.56 4.87 -8.67
N ILE A 532 0.39 5.88 -9.53
CA ILE A 532 1.20 7.12 -9.52
C ILE A 532 0.37 8.41 -9.47
N GLU A 533 -0.90 8.36 -9.06
CA GLU A 533 -1.82 9.52 -8.99
C GLU A 533 -1.25 10.65 -8.11
N GLU A 534 -0.62 10.31 -6.98
CA GLU A 534 0.04 11.32 -6.14
C GLU A 534 1.21 11.98 -6.91
N LEU A 535 1.99 11.23 -7.71
CA LEU A 535 3.09 11.81 -8.51
C LEU A 535 2.58 12.70 -9.66
N CYS A 536 1.58 12.23 -10.42
CA CYS A 536 0.98 12.99 -11.52
C CYS A 536 0.43 14.33 -11.02
N LEU A 537 -0.25 14.35 -9.87
CA LEU A 537 -0.71 15.57 -9.22
C LEU A 537 0.47 16.47 -8.80
N GLN A 538 1.54 15.92 -8.23
CA GLN A 538 2.73 16.70 -7.85
C GLN A 538 3.49 17.28 -9.06
N VAL A 539 3.46 16.65 -10.24
CA VAL A 539 4.00 17.27 -11.48
C VAL A 539 3.27 18.57 -11.78
N LYS A 540 1.93 18.55 -11.85
CA LYS A 540 1.13 19.74 -12.21
C LYS A 540 1.15 20.82 -11.13
N LEU A 541 1.43 20.47 -9.88
CA LEU A 541 1.72 21.46 -8.84
C LEU A 541 3.11 22.09 -8.98
N LEU A 542 4.10 21.35 -9.49
CA LEU A 542 5.46 21.84 -9.70
C LEU A 542 5.57 22.72 -10.95
N ASP A 543 5.06 22.23 -12.07
CA ASP A 543 5.01 22.91 -13.36
C ASP A 543 3.63 22.64 -14.02
N PRO A 544 2.66 23.56 -13.85
CA PRO A 544 1.32 23.41 -14.42
C PRO A 544 1.31 23.28 -15.96
N ALA A 545 2.28 23.90 -16.65
CA ALA A 545 2.33 23.94 -18.10
C ALA A 545 2.99 22.69 -18.72
N CYS A 546 3.68 21.87 -17.91
CA CYS A 546 4.27 20.62 -18.37
C CYS A 546 3.20 19.53 -18.46
N LYS A 547 3.30 18.66 -19.49
CA LYS A 547 2.54 17.41 -19.51
C LYS A 547 3.16 16.41 -18.54
N VAL A 548 2.31 15.68 -17.82
CA VAL A 548 2.70 14.67 -16.83
C VAL A 548 3.63 13.62 -17.45
N GLU A 549 3.29 13.10 -18.62
CA GLU A 549 4.10 12.08 -19.31
C GLU A 549 5.48 12.62 -19.71
N ASP A 550 5.55 13.84 -20.26
CA ASP A 550 6.81 14.49 -20.66
C ASP A 550 7.72 14.77 -19.47
N PHE A 551 7.16 15.07 -18.29
CA PHE A 551 7.93 15.15 -17.05
C PHE A 551 8.41 13.75 -16.61
N LEU A 552 7.52 12.76 -16.54
CA LEU A 552 7.86 11.43 -16.01
C LEU A 552 8.86 10.67 -16.90
N ARG A 553 8.89 10.94 -18.20
CA ARG A 553 9.92 10.45 -19.15
C ARG A 553 11.35 10.90 -18.79
N LYS A 554 11.51 11.91 -17.92
CA LYS A 554 12.81 12.41 -17.43
C LYS A 554 13.41 11.63 -16.26
N THR A 555 12.62 10.77 -15.59
CA THR A 555 13.06 10.00 -14.41
C THR A 555 14.12 8.95 -14.78
N LEU A 556 14.78 8.35 -13.78
CA LEU A 556 15.83 7.34 -14.01
C LEU A 556 15.29 6.05 -14.66
N ASP A 557 14.02 5.74 -14.38
CA ASP A 557 13.22 4.68 -14.98
C ASP A 557 11.80 5.24 -15.19
N PRO A 558 11.40 5.61 -16.42
CA PRO A 558 10.04 6.07 -16.68
C PRO A 558 8.98 5.01 -16.31
N PRO A 559 7.79 5.42 -15.82
CA PRO A 559 6.66 4.53 -15.57
C PRO A 559 6.10 3.95 -16.88
N VAL A 560 5.31 2.88 -16.77
CA VAL A 560 4.52 2.33 -17.88
C VAL A 560 3.46 3.36 -18.32
N SER A 561 3.30 3.56 -19.63
CA SER A 561 2.42 4.60 -20.18
C SER A 561 0.96 4.44 -19.74
N GLU A 562 0.46 3.21 -19.72
CA GLU A 562 -0.92 2.91 -19.26
C GLU A 562 -1.14 3.28 -17.78
N THR A 563 -0.12 3.14 -16.92
CA THR A 563 -0.16 3.62 -15.53
C THR A 563 -0.32 5.15 -15.47
N VAL A 564 0.34 5.88 -16.39
CA VAL A 564 0.16 7.34 -16.51
C VAL A 564 -1.26 7.67 -16.97
N HIS A 565 -1.77 6.97 -18.00
CA HIS A 565 -3.12 7.18 -18.52
C HIS A 565 -4.20 6.95 -17.46
N ASN A 566 -4.15 5.81 -16.76
CA ASN A 566 -5.04 5.49 -15.65
C ASN A 566 -4.97 6.55 -14.53
N ALA A 567 -3.76 6.99 -14.16
CA ALA A 567 -3.59 8.00 -13.13
C ALA A 567 -4.16 9.37 -13.54
N LEU A 568 -3.99 9.78 -14.81
CA LEU A 568 -4.63 10.98 -15.35
C LEU A 568 -6.15 10.87 -15.31
N ARG A 569 -6.72 9.74 -15.76
CA ARG A 569 -8.15 9.48 -15.74
C ARG A 569 -8.73 9.56 -14.33
N VAL A 570 -8.10 8.94 -13.34
CA VAL A 570 -8.51 9.05 -11.93
C VAL A 570 -8.47 10.50 -11.44
N LEU A 571 -7.43 11.27 -11.80
CA LEU A 571 -7.33 12.68 -11.42
C LEU A 571 -8.38 13.57 -12.12
N GLN A 572 -8.80 13.22 -13.35
CA GLN A 572 -9.90 13.87 -14.06
C GLN A 572 -11.27 13.50 -13.45
N ASP A 573 -11.50 12.23 -13.12
CA ASP A 573 -12.74 11.73 -12.52
C ASP A 573 -13.00 12.32 -11.11
N ILE A 574 -11.95 12.62 -10.34
CA ILE A 574 -12.09 13.37 -9.07
C ILE A 574 -12.13 14.90 -9.25
N GLY A 575 -12.00 15.41 -10.49
CA GLY A 575 -11.99 16.83 -10.82
C GLY A 575 -10.70 17.57 -10.44
N ALA A 576 -9.60 16.87 -10.17
CA ALA A 576 -8.29 17.47 -9.92
C ALA A 576 -7.69 18.07 -11.20
N PHE A 577 -7.91 17.41 -12.34
CA PHE A 577 -7.53 17.88 -13.68
C PHE A 577 -8.75 18.11 -14.57
N THR A 578 -8.59 18.94 -15.59
CA THR A 578 -9.51 19.01 -16.74
C THR A 578 -9.25 17.87 -17.73
N GLN A 579 -10.15 17.69 -18.70
CA GLN A 579 -9.95 16.75 -19.81
C GLN A 579 -8.67 17.05 -20.61
N ASP A 580 -8.27 18.33 -20.69
CA ASP A 580 -7.04 18.80 -21.35
C ASP A 580 -5.80 18.71 -20.44
N GLU A 581 -5.86 17.98 -19.31
CA GLU A 581 -4.76 17.81 -18.36
C GLU A 581 -4.39 19.09 -17.56
N GLU A 582 -5.24 20.12 -17.55
CA GLU A 582 -4.99 21.37 -16.81
C GLU A 582 -5.34 21.22 -15.34
N LEU A 583 -4.50 21.77 -14.45
CA LEU A 583 -4.73 21.71 -13.00
C LEU A 583 -5.90 22.60 -12.59
N THR A 584 -6.93 22.00 -11.97
CA THR A 584 -8.04 22.76 -11.40
C THR A 584 -7.67 23.35 -10.03
N GLU A 585 -8.42 24.34 -9.55
CA GLU A 585 -8.28 24.84 -8.17
C GLU A 585 -8.58 23.73 -7.14
N LEU A 586 -9.41 22.73 -7.48
CA LEU A 586 -9.62 21.53 -6.68
C LEU A 586 -8.36 20.66 -6.66
N GLY A 587 -7.70 20.43 -7.80
CA GLY A 587 -6.42 19.75 -7.89
C GLY A 587 -5.32 20.45 -7.08
N GLU A 588 -5.22 21.78 -7.16
CA GLU A 588 -4.29 22.54 -6.34
C GLU A 588 -4.54 22.33 -4.83
N LYS A 589 -5.81 22.44 -4.42
CA LYS A 589 -6.24 22.23 -3.03
C LYS A 589 -6.01 20.80 -2.53
N LEU A 590 -6.23 19.81 -3.38
CA LEU A 590 -5.91 18.39 -3.13
C LEU A 590 -4.40 18.20 -2.91
N GLY A 591 -3.59 18.86 -3.72
CA GLY A 591 -2.13 18.74 -3.73
C GLY A 591 -1.41 19.12 -2.44
N TYR A 592 -2.01 20.01 -1.64
CA TYR A 592 -1.48 20.40 -0.33
C TYR A 592 -1.88 19.44 0.80
N LEU A 593 -2.93 18.63 0.63
CA LEU A 593 -3.41 17.73 1.69
C LEU A 593 -2.46 16.53 1.87
N PRO A 594 -2.18 16.10 3.11
CA PRO A 594 -1.22 15.03 3.38
C PRO A 594 -1.84 13.62 3.29
N VAL A 595 -2.64 13.37 2.26
CA VAL A 595 -3.43 12.14 2.03
C VAL A 595 -3.48 11.82 0.53
N HIS A 596 -3.73 10.56 0.15
CA HIS A 596 -3.82 10.16 -1.27
C HIS A 596 -5.02 10.85 -1.98
N PRO A 597 -4.98 11.17 -3.29
CA PRO A 597 -6.09 11.86 -3.98
C PRO A 597 -7.46 11.17 -3.82
N LEU A 598 -7.51 9.83 -3.90
CA LEU A 598 -8.72 9.04 -3.62
C LEU A 598 -9.21 9.19 -2.17
N THR A 599 -8.30 9.26 -1.20
CA THR A 599 -8.62 9.51 0.21
C THR A 599 -9.18 10.93 0.42
N CYS A 600 -8.74 11.92 -0.35
CA CYS A 600 -9.34 13.26 -0.33
C CYS A 600 -10.78 13.26 -0.82
N ARG A 601 -11.11 12.50 -1.87
CA ARG A 601 -12.50 12.32 -2.35
C ARG A 601 -13.41 11.81 -1.22
N MET A 602 -12.96 10.80 -0.48
CA MET A 602 -13.64 10.32 0.73
C MET A 602 -13.81 11.42 1.79
N LEU A 603 -12.77 12.21 2.07
CA LEU A 603 -12.85 13.29 3.08
C LEU A 603 -13.85 14.38 2.67
N PHE A 604 -13.86 14.83 1.41
CA PHE A 604 -14.81 15.84 0.95
C PHE A 604 -16.25 15.31 0.93
N PHE A 605 -16.46 14.07 0.48
CA PHE A 605 -17.75 13.41 0.59
C PHE A 605 -18.22 13.30 2.06
N ALA A 606 -17.33 12.93 2.97
CA ALA A 606 -17.62 12.86 4.40
C ALA A 606 -17.92 14.23 5.04
N ILE A 607 -17.30 15.32 4.57
CA ILE A 607 -17.63 16.69 5.00
C ILE A 607 -19.07 17.04 4.59
N LEU A 608 -19.45 16.79 3.33
CA LEU A 608 -20.82 17.03 2.85
C LEU A 608 -21.86 16.18 3.59
N MET A 609 -21.55 14.90 3.84
CA MET A 609 -22.43 13.96 4.55
C MET A 609 -22.39 14.12 6.08
N ASN A 610 -21.62 15.09 6.62
CA ASN A 610 -21.50 15.37 8.06
C ASN A 610 -20.99 14.16 8.87
N CYS A 611 -19.95 13.49 8.36
CA CYS A 611 -19.45 12.19 8.81
C CYS A 611 -17.90 12.16 8.91
N LEU A 612 -17.28 13.26 9.36
CA LEU A 612 -15.83 13.46 9.28
C LEU A 612 -14.98 12.63 10.27
N ASP A 613 -15.39 12.44 11.54
CA ASP A 613 -14.61 11.70 12.56
C ASP A 613 -14.29 10.25 12.13
N PRO A 614 -15.24 9.48 11.56
CA PRO A 614 -14.96 8.19 10.92
C PRO A 614 -13.99 8.30 9.73
N ALA A 615 -14.23 9.23 8.80
CA ALA A 615 -13.41 9.39 7.59
C ALA A 615 -11.94 9.74 7.91
N LEU A 616 -11.70 10.59 8.92
CA LEU A 616 -10.36 10.87 9.44
C LEU A 616 -9.69 9.62 10.02
N THR A 617 -10.45 8.70 10.61
CA THR A 617 -9.93 7.42 11.11
C THR A 617 -9.50 6.52 9.96
N LEU A 618 -10.36 6.36 8.94
CA LEU A 618 -10.04 5.58 7.75
C LEU A 618 -8.81 6.13 7.03
N ALA A 619 -8.79 7.45 6.74
CA ALA A 619 -7.68 8.13 6.07
C ALA A 619 -6.33 8.01 6.80
N CYS A 620 -6.33 8.13 8.14
CA CYS A 620 -5.09 7.97 8.91
C CYS A 620 -4.65 6.52 9.07
N ALA A 621 -5.56 5.55 8.93
CA ALA A 621 -5.26 4.13 9.05
C ALA A 621 -4.80 3.52 7.72
N SER A 622 -5.36 3.94 6.58
CA SER A 622 -4.89 3.55 5.24
C SER A 622 -3.45 4.00 5.00
N ASP A 623 -3.10 5.22 5.45
CA ASP A 623 -1.76 5.79 5.39
C ASP A 623 -0.77 5.22 6.42
N PHE A 624 -1.21 4.28 7.29
CA PHE A 624 -0.37 3.75 8.36
C PHE A 624 -0.56 2.24 8.58
N LYS A 625 -0.92 1.83 9.80
CA LYS A 625 -0.93 0.44 10.24
C LYS A 625 -2.21 0.16 11.01
N ASP A 626 -2.84 -0.98 10.71
CA ASP A 626 -3.91 -1.56 11.51
C ASP A 626 -3.52 -1.57 13.03
N PRO A 627 -4.32 -0.95 13.92
CA PRO A 627 -4.09 -0.96 15.36
C PRO A 627 -4.39 -2.31 16.02
N PHE A 628 -5.06 -3.25 15.35
CA PHE A 628 -5.28 -4.60 15.84
C PHE A 628 -3.97 -5.39 15.85
N VAL A 629 -3.57 -5.84 17.03
CA VAL A 629 -2.42 -6.71 17.27
C VAL A 629 -2.86 -8.16 17.12
N LEU A 630 -2.17 -8.93 16.27
CA LEU A 630 -2.38 -10.37 16.21
C LEU A 630 -1.68 -11.06 17.39
N PRO A 631 -2.42 -11.69 18.32
CA PRO A 631 -1.81 -12.34 19.47
C PRO A 631 -1.10 -13.64 19.06
N MET A 632 -0.07 -13.98 19.82
CA MET A 632 0.86 -15.06 19.48
C MET A 632 0.33 -16.46 19.80
N ARG A 633 -0.71 -16.60 20.64
CA ARG A 633 -1.25 -17.91 21.07
C ARG A 633 -2.54 -18.27 20.31
N PRO A 634 -2.74 -19.54 19.88
CA PRO A 634 -3.96 -19.94 19.15
C PRO A 634 -5.28 -19.58 19.85
N ASN A 635 -5.39 -19.83 21.16
CA ASN A 635 -6.59 -19.50 21.95
C ASN A 635 -6.84 -17.98 22.07
N GLU A 636 -5.81 -17.16 21.87
CA GLU A 636 -5.93 -15.70 21.82
C GLU A 636 -6.29 -15.23 20.41
N LYS A 637 -5.84 -15.92 19.34
CA LYS A 637 -6.24 -15.62 17.94
C LYS A 637 -7.76 -15.68 17.76
N GLN A 638 -8.42 -16.70 18.32
CA GLN A 638 -9.88 -16.82 18.31
C GLN A 638 -10.57 -15.70 19.11
N LYS A 639 -10.02 -15.31 20.26
CA LYS A 639 -10.54 -14.18 21.06
C LYS A 639 -10.39 -12.84 20.34
N ALA A 640 -9.29 -12.62 19.63
CA ALA A 640 -9.07 -11.42 18.84
C ALA A 640 -10.06 -11.32 17.66
N ALA A 641 -10.32 -12.43 16.96
CA ALA A 641 -11.34 -12.47 15.92
C ALA A 641 -12.75 -12.17 16.48
N ALA A 642 -13.12 -12.77 17.61
CA ALA A 642 -14.39 -12.49 18.29
C ALA A 642 -14.50 -11.03 18.75
N ALA A 643 -13.42 -10.45 19.29
CA ALA A 643 -13.37 -9.06 19.73
C ALA A 643 -13.48 -8.05 18.56
N ARG A 644 -12.83 -8.33 17.42
CA ARG A 644 -12.97 -7.54 16.18
C ARG A 644 -14.40 -7.61 15.63
N HIS A 645 -15.05 -8.77 15.71
CA HIS A 645 -16.46 -8.91 15.35
C HIS A 645 -17.41 -8.20 16.33
N GLU A 646 -17.15 -8.24 17.64
CA GLU A 646 -17.91 -7.47 18.65
C GLU A 646 -17.83 -5.96 18.34
N LEU A 647 -16.65 -5.46 17.99
CA LEU A 647 -16.46 -4.06 17.56
C LEU A 647 -17.21 -3.72 16.26
N ALA A 648 -17.11 -4.56 15.23
CA ALA A 648 -17.85 -4.38 13.97
C ALA A 648 -19.36 -4.25 14.20
N SER A 649 -19.92 -5.02 15.15
CA SER A 649 -21.36 -5.03 15.44
C SER A 649 -21.92 -3.68 15.92
N LEU A 650 -21.08 -2.75 16.39
CA LEU A 650 -21.51 -1.42 16.81
C LEU A 650 -22.09 -0.55 15.68
N TYR A 651 -21.76 -0.86 14.43
CA TYR A 651 -22.20 -0.15 13.22
C TYR A 651 -22.87 -1.08 12.19
N GLY A 652 -23.50 -2.17 12.63
CA GLY A 652 -24.22 -3.13 11.76
C GLY A 652 -23.50 -4.45 11.51
N GLY A 653 -22.19 -4.54 11.80
CA GLY A 653 -21.39 -5.75 11.58
C GLY A 653 -20.82 -5.83 10.16
N GLN A 654 -20.27 -6.99 9.82
CA GLN A 654 -19.84 -7.37 8.45
C GLN A 654 -18.86 -6.40 7.74
N SER A 655 -18.07 -5.68 8.53
CA SER A 655 -17.04 -4.77 8.02
C SER A 655 -15.80 -4.79 8.89
N ASP A 656 -14.65 -5.07 8.26
CA ASP A 656 -13.33 -4.94 8.87
C ASP A 656 -12.97 -3.47 9.13
N GLN A 657 -13.33 -2.58 8.21
CA GLN A 657 -13.07 -1.14 8.30
C GLN A 657 -13.93 -0.43 9.36
N LEU A 658 -15.20 -0.83 9.55
CA LEU A 658 -16.04 -0.31 10.64
C LEU A 658 -15.60 -0.84 12.01
N ALA A 659 -15.02 -2.05 12.08
CA ALA A 659 -14.41 -2.56 13.31
C ALA A 659 -13.25 -1.67 13.79
N LEU A 660 -12.46 -1.14 12.86
CA LEU A 660 -11.40 -0.16 13.13
C LEU A 660 -11.97 1.17 13.66
N ILE A 661 -13.02 1.73 13.04
CA ILE A 661 -13.68 2.95 13.52
C ILE A 661 -14.22 2.73 14.95
N ALA A 662 -14.88 1.60 15.20
CA ALA A 662 -15.38 1.20 16.51
C ALA A 662 -14.25 1.09 17.55
N ALA A 663 -13.12 0.47 17.17
CA ALA A 663 -11.95 0.34 18.03
C ALA A 663 -11.41 1.71 18.43
N PHE A 664 -11.31 2.66 17.48
CA PHE A 664 -10.79 3.99 17.74
C PHE A 664 -11.71 4.81 18.64
N GLU A 665 -13.03 4.79 18.39
CA GLU A 665 -13.99 5.52 19.24
C GLU A 665 -14.02 4.97 20.68
N CYS A 666 -14.09 3.64 20.81
CA CYS A 666 -14.11 2.99 22.12
C CYS A 666 -12.80 3.19 22.88
N TRP A 667 -11.64 3.15 22.21
CA TRP A 667 -10.36 3.50 22.80
C TRP A 667 -10.30 4.97 23.25
N LYS A 668 -10.73 5.91 22.39
CA LYS A 668 -10.79 7.36 22.70
C LYS A 668 -11.63 7.60 23.97
N ASN A 669 -12.75 6.89 24.11
CA ASN A 669 -13.64 7.00 25.26
C ASN A 669 -13.09 6.27 26.50
N ALA A 670 -12.50 5.08 26.35
CA ALA A 670 -11.82 4.34 27.43
C ALA A 670 -10.66 5.13 28.02
N LYS A 671 -9.85 5.80 27.18
CA LYS A 671 -8.74 6.64 27.61
C LYS A 671 -9.20 7.81 28.49
N ARG A 672 -10.28 8.52 28.10
CA ARG A 672 -10.87 9.57 28.95
C ARG A 672 -11.41 9.05 30.28
N LYS A 673 -11.83 7.78 30.35
CA LYS A 673 -12.31 7.11 31.57
C LYS A 673 -11.21 6.42 32.39
N GLY A 674 -9.94 6.52 32.00
CA GLY A 674 -8.82 5.82 32.67
C GLY A 674 -8.77 4.29 32.45
N LEU A 675 -9.54 3.78 31.49
CA LEU A 675 -9.72 2.35 31.22
C LEU A 675 -8.91 1.84 30.00
N GLU A 676 -7.98 2.64 29.48
CA GLU A 676 -7.20 2.36 28.26
C GLU A 676 -6.54 0.98 28.28
N GLY A 677 -5.77 0.65 29.32
CA GLY A 677 -5.07 -0.62 29.42
C GLY A 677 -5.99 -1.85 29.37
N ARG A 678 -7.17 -1.76 30.02
CA ARG A 678 -8.19 -2.81 29.96
C ARG A 678 -8.75 -2.96 28.55
N PHE A 679 -9.09 -1.85 27.89
CA PHE A 679 -9.62 -1.88 26.53
C PHE A 679 -8.61 -2.48 25.54
N CYS A 680 -7.37 -1.98 25.55
CA CYS A 680 -6.30 -2.47 24.70
C CYS A 680 -6.02 -3.97 24.89
N SER A 681 -6.03 -4.46 26.14
CA SER A 681 -5.84 -5.88 26.44
C SER A 681 -7.04 -6.76 26.06
N GLN A 682 -8.27 -6.26 26.17
CA GLN A 682 -9.48 -7.04 25.88
C GLN A 682 -9.76 -7.14 24.37
N TYR A 683 -9.50 -6.06 23.63
CA TYR A 683 -9.78 -5.96 22.19
C TYR A 683 -8.54 -6.15 21.29
N PHE A 684 -7.40 -6.50 21.89
CA PHE A 684 -6.12 -6.71 21.18
C PHE A 684 -5.70 -5.49 20.36
N VAL A 685 -5.83 -4.29 20.95
CA VAL A 685 -5.55 -3.01 20.28
C VAL A 685 -4.27 -2.39 20.82
N SER A 686 -3.37 -1.98 19.92
CA SER A 686 -2.13 -1.28 20.24
C SER A 686 -2.40 0.16 20.70
N SER A 687 -2.19 0.44 21.99
CA SER A 687 -2.27 1.80 22.56
C SER A 687 -1.33 2.77 21.86
N SER A 688 -0.08 2.38 21.55
CA SER A 688 0.85 3.27 20.85
C SER A 688 0.40 3.60 19.42
N THR A 689 -0.15 2.62 18.69
CA THR A 689 -0.73 2.84 17.37
C THR A 689 -1.94 3.77 17.44
N MET A 690 -2.85 3.56 18.39
CA MET A 690 -4.01 4.44 18.57
C MET A 690 -3.64 5.87 18.97
N ASN A 691 -2.62 6.04 19.83
CA ASN A 691 -2.08 7.35 20.17
C ASN A 691 -1.48 8.07 18.95
N LEU A 692 -0.76 7.36 18.09
CA LEU A 692 -0.22 7.91 16.85
C LEU A 692 -1.34 8.27 15.87
N LEU A 693 -2.33 7.38 15.65
CA LEU A 693 -3.51 7.66 14.84
C LEU A 693 -4.26 8.90 15.35
N PHE A 694 -4.41 9.08 16.66
CA PHE A 694 -5.01 10.29 17.24
C PHE A 694 -4.20 11.56 16.97
N GLY A 695 -2.86 11.47 17.00
CA GLY A 695 -1.97 12.56 16.58
C GLY A 695 -2.12 12.89 15.09
N MET A 696 -2.08 11.87 14.23
CA MET A 696 -2.24 12.01 12.78
C MET A 696 -3.59 12.62 12.42
N ARG A 697 -4.68 12.15 13.04
CA ARG A 697 -6.04 12.71 12.88
C ARG A 697 -6.11 14.17 13.25
N LYS A 698 -5.46 14.60 14.34
CA LYS A 698 -5.40 16.02 14.73
C LYS A 698 -4.64 16.87 13.71
N GLN A 699 -3.54 16.37 13.16
CA GLN A 699 -2.79 17.10 12.13
C GLN A 699 -3.57 17.21 10.82
N LEU A 700 -4.18 16.12 10.35
CA LEU A 700 -5.02 16.14 9.15
C LEU A 700 -6.24 17.05 9.32
N GLN A 701 -6.90 17.02 10.48
CA GLN A 701 -7.96 17.98 10.83
C GLN A 701 -7.42 19.42 10.85
N GLY A 702 -6.21 19.64 11.37
CA GLY A 702 -5.55 20.95 11.39
C GLY A 702 -5.27 21.50 9.99
N GLU A 703 -4.83 20.67 9.03
CA GLU A 703 -4.67 21.09 7.64
C GLU A 703 -6.02 21.34 6.95
N LEU A 704 -7.06 20.54 7.23
CA LEU A 704 -8.42 20.81 6.74
C LEU A 704 -8.97 22.16 7.25
N ILE A 705 -8.70 22.52 8.51
CA ILE A 705 -9.02 23.85 9.07
C ILE A 705 -8.19 24.94 8.39
N ARG A 706 -6.88 24.74 8.27
CA ARG A 706 -5.92 25.71 7.70
C ARG A 706 -6.26 26.09 6.26
N HIS A 707 -6.70 25.13 5.45
CA HIS A 707 -7.16 25.34 4.08
C HIS A 707 -8.66 25.69 3.99
N GLY A 708 -9.35 25.86 5.13
CA GLY A 708 -10.72 26.37 5.25
C GLY A 708 -11.83 25.34 5.05
N PHE A 709 -11.52 24.10 4.65
CA PHE A 709 -12.51 23.06 4.32
C PHE A 709 -13.50 22.73 5.44
N ILE A 710 -13.09 22.94 6.69
CA ILE A 710 -13.91 22.77 7.88
C ILE A 710 -13.72 23.96 8.84
N PRO A 711 -14.74 24.33 9.63
CA PRO A 711 -14.62 25.36 10.67
C PRO A 711 -13.68 24.93 11.81
N ASP A 712 -13.18 25.91 12.57
CA ASP A 712 -12.39 25.68 13.79
C ASP A 712 -13.15 24.81 14.82
N ASP A 713 -14.46 25.05 14.99
CA ASP A 713 -15.32 24.16 15.76
C ASP A 713 -15.83 23.01 14.91
N VAL A 714 -15.16 21.86 15.04
CA VAL A 714 -15.52 20.61 14.36
C VAL A 714 -16.71 19.88 14.99
N SER A 715 -17.34 20.40 16.05
CA SER A 715 -18.46 19.74 16.74
C SER A 715 -19.64 19.42 15.82
N SER A 716 -19.89 20.27 14.83
CA SER A 716 -20.97 20.14 13.84
C SER A 716 -20.60 19.34 12.59
N CYS A 717 -19.39 18.78 12.49
CA CYS A 717 -18.87 18.09 11.30
C CYS A 717 -18.97 16.55 11.37
N SER A 718 -19.62 15.99 12.40
CA SER A 718 -19.75 14.53 12.60
C SER A 718 -21.10 14.10 13.16
N LEU A 719 -22.18 14.83 12.85
CA LEU A 719 -23.53 14.52 13.32
C LEU A 719 -24.07 13.18 12.78
N ASN A 720 -23.64 12.78 11.58
CA ASN A 720 -23.99 11.50 10.95
C ASN A 720 -22.96 10.39 11.17
N ALA A 721 -21.93 10.61 12.01
CA ALA A 721 -20.83 9.66 12.22
C ALA A 721 -21.23 8.28 12.76
N ASN A 722 -22.49 8.11 13.19
CA ASN A 722 -23.05 6.85 13.68
C ASN A 722 -24.06 6.20 12.70
N HIS A 723 -24.30 6.79 11.53
CA HIS A 723 -25.30 6.28 10.59
C HIS A 723 -24.69 5.22 9.65
N PRO A 724 -25.10 3.94 9.71
CA PRO A 724 -24.41 2.84 9.01
C PRO A 724 -24.35 3.02 7.49
N GLY A 725 -25.47 3.29 6.81
CA GLY A 725 -25.43 3.47 5.35
C GLY A 725 -24.65 4.71 4.85
N ILE A 726 -24.55 5.77 5.66
CA ILE A 726 -23.67 6.92 5.35
C ILE A 726 -22.20 6.53 5.59
N LEU A 727 -21.90 5.75 6.63
CA LEU A 727 -20.56 5.19 6.86
C LEU A 727 -20.13 4.26 5.71
N HIS A 728 -21.01 3.39 5.22
CA HIS A 728 -20.77 2.56 4.04
C HIS A 728 -20.51 3.42 2.80
N ALA A 729 -21.27 4.50 2.59
CA ALA A 729 -21.03 5.43 1.48
C ALA A 729 -19.69 6.18 1.59
N VAL A 730 -19.30 6.63 2.78
CA VAL A 730 -17.97 7.22 3.02
C VAL A 730 -16.87 6.21 2.70
N LEU A 731 -17.03 4.96 3.12
CA LEU A 731 -16.09 3.89 2.83
C LEU A 731 -16.00 3.58 1.32
N VAL A 732 -17.13 3.52 0.62
CA VAL A 732 -17.16 3.34 -0.84
C VAL A 732 -16.46 4.50 -1.54
N ALA A 733 -16.65 5.75 -1.08
CA ALA A 733 -15.99 6.93 -1.64
C ALA A 733 -14.45 6.92 -1.50
N GLY A 734 -13.89 6.06 -0.64
CA GLY A 734 -12.44 5.91 -0.43
C GLY A 734 -11.84 4.61 -0.95
N LEU A 735 -12.64 3.57 -1.21
CA LEU A 735 -12.17 2.26 -1.70
C LEU A 735 -12.55 1.97 -3.16
N TYR A 736 -13.59 2.60 -3.69
CA TYR A 736 -13.97 2.43 -5.10
C TYR A 736 -12.79 2.84 -6.03
N PRO A 737 -12.43 2.05 -7.06
CA PRO A 737 -13.22 0.96 -7.69
C PRO A 737 -12.98 -0.46 -7.16
N MET A 738 -12.41 -0.66 -5.98
CA MET A 738 -12.17 -1.99 -5.38
C MET A 738 -13.47 -2.66 -4.88
N VAL A 739 -14.30 -3.13 -5.82
CA VAL A 739 -15.59 -3.78 -5.59
C VAL A 739 -15.63 -5.17 -6.23
N GLY A 740 -16.23 -6.14 -5.50
CA GLY A 740 -16.42 -7.51 -5.95
C GLY A 740 -17.87 -7.97 -5.80
N ARG A 741 -18.35 -8.80 -6.73
CA ARG A 741 -19.67 -9.44 -6.70
C ARG A 741 -19.56 -10.81 -6.02
N ILE A 742 -20.42 -11.10 -5.04
CA ILE A 742 -20.53 -12.45 -4.48
C ILE A 742 -21.18 -13.38 -5.51
N LEU A 743 -20.55 -14.52 -5.77
CA LEU A 743 -21.12 -15.59 -6.61
C LEU A 743 -22.03 -16.54 -5.80
N PRO A 744 -23.10 -17.08 -6.40
CA PRO A 744 -23.96 -18.08 -5.75
C PRO A 744 -23.18 -19.32 -5.31
N VAL A 745 -23.38 -19.75 -4.06
CA VAL A 745 -22.65 -20.88 -3.47
C VAL A 745 -23.41 -22.19 -3.70
N LYS A 746 -22.87 -23.09 -4.53
CA LYS A 746 -23.31 -24.51 -4.55
C LYS A 746 -23.01 -25.15 -3.18
N GLN A 747 -23.95 -25.94 -2.64
CA GLN A 747 -23.91 -26.44 -1.25
C GLN A 747 -22.54 -27.03 -0.87
N GLY A 748 -22.00 -26.61 0.28
CA GLY A 748 -20.73 -27.10 0.83
C GLY A 748 -19.45 -26.42 0.31
N LYS A 749 -19.51 -25.59 -0.75
CA LYS A 749 -18.34 -24.85 -1.25
C LYS A 749 -18.11 -23.52 -0.50
N ARG A 750 -16.88 -22.99 -0.53
CA ARG A 750 -16.53 -21.69 0.07
C ARG A 750 -17.06 -20.54 -0.79
N LEU A 751 -17.32 -19.38 -0.15
CA LEU A 751 -17.69 -18.14 -0.84
C LEU A 751 -16.61 -17.75 -1.87
N ILE A 752 -17.04 -17.45 -3.09
CA ILE A 752 -16.20 -16.89 -4.16
C ILE A 752 -16.74 -15.50 -4.49
N ILE A 753 -15.82 -14.56 -4.70
CA ILE A 753 -16.07 -13.19 -5.12
C ILE A 753 -15.46 -13.01 -6.49
N GLU A 754 -16.21 -12.44 -7.41
CA GLU A 754 -15.75 -12.04 -8.73
C GLU A 754 -15.34 -10.56 -8.67
N ALA A 755 -14.10 -10.26 -9.06
CA ALA A 755 -13.61 -8.89 -9.22
C ALA A 755 -13.96 -8.34 -10.61
N ALA A 756 -13.76 -7.03 -10.83
CA ALA A 756 -14.12 -6.35 -12.08
C ALA A 756 -13.46 -6.93 -13.35
N ASN A 757 -12.29 -7.55 -13.22
CA ASN A 757 -11.58 -8.24 -14.30
C ASN A 757 -11.96 -9.73 -14.44
N GLY A 758 -13.10 -10.15 -13.88
CA GLY A 758 -13.55 -11.56 -13.88
C GLY A 758 -12.80 -12.50 -12.93
N SER A 759 -11.74 -12.03 -12.25
CA SER A 759 -10.94 -12.87 -11.35
C SER A 759 -11.76 -13.43 -10.19
N LYS A 760 -11.64 -14.73 -9.94
CA LYS A 760 -12.34 -15.44 -8.85
C LYS A 760 -11.47 -15.46 -7.59
N VAL A 761 -11.88 -14.69 -6.59
CA VAL A 761 -11.15 -14.38 -5.35
C VAL A 761 -11.89 -14.93 -4.13
N ARG A 762 -11.17 -15.31 -3.06
CA ARG A 762 -11.76 -15.85 -1.82
C ARG A 762 -11.60 -14.86 -0.65
N LEU A 763 -12.49 -14.91 0.34
CA LEU A 763 -12.27 -14.15 1.58
C LEU A 763 -11.19 -14.83 2.45
N HIS A 764 -10.25 -14.05 2.95
CA HIS A 764 -9.22 -14.54 3.86
C HIS A 764 -9.83 -14.88 5.23
N THR A 765 -9.35 -15.94 5.87
CA THR A 765 -9.89 -16.50 7.13
C THR A 765 -9.85 -15.56 8.34
N ARG A 766 -9.15 -14.42 8.24
CA ARG A 766 -9.09 -13.38 9.28
C ARG A 766 -10.15 -12.28 9.14
N SER A 767 -10.77 -12.12 7.97
CA SER A 767 -11.85 -11.14 7.81
C SER A 767 -13.03 -11.51 8.70
N VAL A 768 -13.72 -10.51 9.25
CA VAL A 768 -15.01 -10.71 9.94
C VAL A 768 -16.06 -11.38 9.03
N ASN A 769 -15.90 -11.27 7.71
CA ASN A 769 -16.79 -11.84 6.70
C ASN A 769 -16.40 -13.25 6.23
N SER A 770 -15.36 -13.85 6.80
CA SER A 770 -14.87 -15.20 6.42
C SER A 770 -15.89 -16.35 6.54
N LYS A 771 -17.02 -16.12 7.23
CA LYS A 771 -18.16 -17.05 7.36
C LYS A 771 -19.48 -16.47 6.83
N LEU A 772 -19.45 -15.51 5.91
CA LEU A 772 -20.64 -14.92 5.34
C LEU A 772 -21.49 -15.98 4.60
N VAL A 773 -22.80 -16.01 4.88
CA VAL A 773 -23.78 -16.88 4.20
C VAL A 773 -24.88 -15.99 3.61
N PRO A 774 -25.04 -15.93 2.26
CA PRO A 774 -26.15 -15.21 1.63
C PRO A 774 -27.50 -15.87 1.97
N LYS A 775 -28.57 -15.07 2.18
CA LYS A 775 -29.92 -15.62 2.41
C LYS A 775 -30.68 -15.99 1.13
N LYS A 776 -30.39 -15.32 0.01
CA LYS A 776 -31.03 -15.53 -1.29
C LYS A 776 -30.00 -15.34 -2.42
N PRO A 777 -30.16 -16.03 -3.56
CA PRO A 777 -29.31 -15.84 -4.74
C PRO A 777 -29.58 -14.53 -5.50
N GLU A 778 -30.72 -13.88 -5.28
CA GLU A 778 -31.11 -12.64 -5.99
C GLU A 778 -30.61 -11.35 -5.32
N ASP A 779 -30.33 -11.38 -4.01
CA ASP A 779 -29.93 -10.20 -3.22
C ASP A 779 -28.38 -9.98 -3.20
N CYS A 780 -27.64 -10.51 -4.19
CA CYS A 780 -26.17 -10.65 -4.19
C CYS A 780 -25.42 -9.43 -3.63
N PRO A 781 -24.91 -9.49 -2.38
CA PRO A 781 -24.24 -8.35 -1.78
C PRO A 781 -22.92 -8.03 -2.47
N LEU A 782 -22.57 -6.75 -2.50
CA LEU A 782 -21.28 -6.28 -2.99
C LEU A 782 -20.26 -6.30 -1.87
N ILE A 783 -19.01 -6.59 -2.21
CA ILE A 783 -17.87 -6.58 -1.31
C ILE A 783 -16.93 -5.45 -1.72
N MET A 784 -16.81 -4.43 -0.87
CA MET A 784 -15.71 -3.47 -0.97
C MET A 784 -14.48 -4.04 -0.28
N TYR A 785 -13.32 -3.94 -0.92
CA TYR A 785 -12.04 -4.43 -0.39
C TYR A 785 -10.93 -3.38 -0.50
N ASP A 786 -9.78 -3.66 0.10
CA ASP A 786 -8.58 -2.81 0.06
C ASP A 786 -7.52 -3.30 -0.93
N GLU A 787 -7.19 -4.59 -0.88
CA GLU A 787 -6.20 -5.23 -1.76
C GLU A 787 -6.52 -6.71 -2.00
N ILE A 788 -6.14 -7.22 -3.18
CA ILE A 788 -6.13 -8.65 -3.48
C ILE A 788 -4.72 -9.19 -3.21
N THR A 789 -4.59 -10.23 -2.38
CA THR A 789 -3.33 -10.94 -2.15
C THR A 789 -3.30 -12.25 -2.94
N ARG A 790 -2.24 -12.52 -3.70
CA ARG A 790 -1.94 -13.85 -4.25
C ARG A 790 -1.07 -14.62 -3.24
N GLY A 791 -1.34 -15.91 -3.09
CA GLY A 791 -0.52 -16.82 -2.27
C GLY A 791 -0.78 -18.27 -2.62
N ASP A 792 -0.24 -19.20 -1.84
CA ASP A 792 -0.17 -20.66 -2.08
C ASP A 792 -1.54 -21.37 -2.28
N GLY A 793 -2.65 -20.63 -2.17
CA GLY A 793 -4.01 -21.10 -2.47
C GLY A 793 -4.78 -20.17 -3.41
N GLY A 794 -4.10 -19.44 -4.30
CA GLY A 794 -4.71 -18.48 -5.22
C GLY A 794 -4.96 -17.11 -4.59
N MET A 795 -6.00 -16.41 -5.06
CA MET A 795 -6.29 -15.02 -4.70
C MET A 795 -7.20 -14.88 -3.47
N PHE A 796 -6.87 -13.94 -2.59
CA PHE A 796 -7.61 -13.66 -1.36
C PHE A 796 -7.78 -12.16 -1.07
N ILE A 797 -8.96 -11.75 -0.62
CA ILE A 797 -9.24 -10.43 -0.04
C ILE A 797 -8.99 -10.47 1.47
N ARG A 798 -8.19 -9.54 2.00
CA ARG A 798 -7.79 -9.51 3.43
C ARG A 798 -8.77 -8.76 4.33
N ASN A 799 -9.12 -7.53 4.00
CA ASN A 799 -10.10 -6.72 4.72
C ASN A 799 -11.26 -6.39 3.79
N CYS A 800 -12.50 -6.51 4.27
CA CYS A 800 -13.64 -6.13 3.45
C CYS A 800 -14.86 -5.64 4.23
N THR A 801 -15.73 -4.97 3.48
CA THR A 801 -17.03 -4.46 3.94
C THR A 801 -18.10 -4.91 2.96
N VAL A 802 -19.18 -5.49 3.49
CA VAL A 802 -20.38 -5.75 2.68
C VAL A 802 -21.13 -4.43 2.49
N VAL A 803 -21.52 -4.10 1.26
CA VAL A 803 -22.27 -2.87 0.95
C VAL A 803 -23.50 -3.17 0.08
N GLY A 804 -24.54 -2.35 0.25
CA GLY A 804 -25.68 -2.30 -0.68
C GLY A 804 -25.34 -1.55 -1.97
N PRO A 805 -26.25 -1.54 -2.96
CA PRO A 805 -26.02 -0.91 -4.26
C PRO A 805 -26.05 0.62 -4.24
N PHE A 806 -26.82 1.26 -3.34
CA PHE A 806 -26.99 2.72 -3.37
C PHE A 806 -25.69 3.53 -3.20
N PRO A 807 -24.78 3.21 -2.24
CA PRO A 807 -23.44 3.80 -2.20
C PRO A 807 -22.71 3.78 -3.54
N LEU A 808 -22.68 2.63 -4.21
CA LEU A 808 -22.02 2.46 -5.50
C LEU A 808 -22.71 3.30 -6.58
N LEU A 809 -24.05 3.27 -6.64
CA LEU A 809 -24.83 4.04 -7.62
C LEU A 809 -24.61 5.56 -7.50
N PHE A 810 -24.27 6.11 -6.33
CA PHE A 810 -23.91 7.53 -6.20
C PHE A 810 -22.43 7.85 -6.48
N LEU A 811 -21.53 6.86 -6.43
CA LEU A 811 -20.07 7.11 -6.37
C LEU A 811 -19.25 6.44 -7.49
N ALA A 812 -19.80 5.47 -8.22
CA ALA A 812 -19.13 4.86 -9.36
C ALA A 812 -18.81 5.88 -10.47
N THR A 813 -17.82 5.61 -11.32
CA THR A 813 -17.49 6.49 -12.45
C THR A 813 -18.53 6.38 -13.56
N GLU A 814 -18.77 5.18 -14.10
CA GLU A 814 -19.68 4.98 -15.24
C GLU A 814 -21.00 4.32 -14.81
N ILE A 815 -22.13 4.89 -15.25
CA ILE A 815 -23.46 4.29 -15.13
C ILE A 815 -24.19 4.39 -16.47
N ALA A 816 -24.58 3.24 -17.01
CA ALA A 816 -25.38 3.09 -18.21
C ALA A 816 -26.76 2.48 -17.90
N VAL A 817 -27.71 2.64 -18.83
CA VAL A 817 -29.04 2.03 -18.75
C VAL A 817 -29.23 1.06 -19.90
N ALA A 818 -29.62 -0.18 -19.58
CA ALA A 818 -29.89 -1.24 -20.54
C ALA A 818 -31.33 -1.76 -20.40
N PRO A 819 -31.94 -2.26 -21.49
CA PRO A 819 -33.21 -2.99 -21.39
C PRO A 819 -33.01 -4.28 -20.59
N ILE A 820 -34.06 -4.70 -19.86
CA ILE A 820 -34.09 -6.04 -19.25
C ILE A 820 -34.18 -7.08 -20.38
N LYS A 821 -33.04 -7.68 -20.74
CA LYS A 821 -33.04 -8.94 -21.49
C LYS A 821 -33.63 -10.03 -20.59
N GLY A 822 -34.55 -10.82 -21.14
CA GLY A 822 -35.08 -11.99 -20.44
C GLY A 822 -33.93 -12.99 -20.24
N ILE A 823 -33.55 -13.24 -19.00
CA ILE A 823 -32.64 -14.33 -18.66
C ILE A 823 -33.48 -15.60 -18.79
N VAL A 824 -33.31 -16.29 -19.91
CA VAL A 824 -33.60 -17.72 -19.98
C VAL A 824 -32.52 -18.37 -19.11
N TYR A 825 -32.94 -19.05 -18.06
CA TYR A 825 -32.10 -20.10 -17.50
C TYR A 825 -32.20 -21.25 -18.50
N ASP A 826 -31.06 -21.69 -19.03
CA ASP A 826 -30.99 -22.99 -19.68
C ASP A 826 -31.13 -24.05 -18.57
N GLU A 827 -32.38 -24.34 -18.24
CA GLU A 827 -32.79 -25.57 -17.58
C GLU A 827 -32.91 -26.65 -18.67
N ASP A 828 -32.45 -27.87 -18.35
CA ASP A 828 -32.57 -29.09 -19.14
C ASP A 828 -31.62 -29.28 -20.35
N GLU A 829 -30.35 -29.62 -20.07
CA GLU A 829 -29.73 -30.79 -20.72
C GLU A 829 -29.35 -31.81 -19.62
N ASP A 830 -30.18 -32.84 -19.48
CA ASP A 830 -30.00 -34.02 -18.63
C ASP A 830 -29.49 -35.20 -19.50
N ASP A 831 -28.86 -36.19 -18.87
CA ASP A 831 -27.95 -37.15 -19.53
C ASP A 831 -28.57 -37.96 -20.70
N GLY A 832 -27.79 -38.14 -21.78
CA GLY A 832 -28.15 -38.91 -22.97
C GLY A 832 -26.96 -39.72 -23.54
N ASP A 833 -26.91 -40.99 -23.16
CA ASP A 833 -25.81 -41.96 -23.36
C ASP A 833 -25.77 -42.61 -24.76
N ASP A 834 -24.57 -43.07 -25.17
CA ASP A 834 -24.20 -44.03 -26.24
C ASP A 834 -24.74 -43.91 -27.70
N GLY A 835 -23.84 -44.05 -28.69
CA GLY A 835 -24.19 -44.44 -30.07
C GLY A 835 -23.10 -44.26 -31.15
N ASP A 836 -22.39 -45.34 -31.50
CA ASP A 836 -21.42 -45.43 -32.61
C ASP A 836 -22.01 -45.07 -34.01
N GLY A 837 -21.14 -44.66 -34.95
CA GLY A 837 -21.47 -44.67 -36.39
C GLY A 837 -20.46 -43.97 -37.29
N ASP A 838 -19.64 -44.74 -38.01
CA ASP A 838 -18.73 -44.27 -39.07
C ASP A 838 -19.50 -43.68 -40.28
N ASP A 839 -18.87 -42.75 -41.02
CA ASP A 839 -18.42 -42.94 -42.42
C ASP A 839 -18.18 -41.62 -43.20
N ASP A 840 -17.24 -41.71 -44.14
CA ASP A 840 -16.96 -40.93 -45.37
C ASP A 840 -18.07 -39.98 -45.91
N ASP A 841 -17.79 -38.91 -46.66
CA ASP A 841 -16.93 -38.87 -47.85
C ASP A 841 -16.64 -37.40 -48.29
N GLY A 842 -15.84 -37.21 -49.37
CA GLY A 842 -15.30 -35.94 -49.88
C GLY A 842 -16.30 -34.84 -50.36
N SER A 843 -15.89 -33.80 -51.08
CA SER A 843 -14.65 -33.56 -51.86
C SER A 843 -14.65 -32.12 -52.43
N ASP A 844 -13.47 -31.54 -52.71
CA ASP A 844 -13.20 -30.48 -53.73
C ASP A 844 -14.04 -29.16 -53.70
N ASP A 845 -13.59 -27.98 -54.14
CA ASP A 845 -12.48 -27.64 -55.04
C ASP A 845 -12.14 -26.12 -54.96
N GLY A 846 -10.98 -25.71 -55.50
CA GLY A 846 -10.88 -24.45 -56.27
C GLY A 846 -10.43 -23.13 -55.61
N ASP A 847 -9.10 -22.92 -55.56
CA ASP A 847 -8.33 -21.71 -55.93
C ASP A 847 -8.75 -20.26 -55.56
N GLY A 848 -7.74 -19.38 -55.30
CA GLY A 848 -7.76 -18.09 -56.02
C GLY A 848 -7.20 -16.77 -55.46
N ASP A 849 -6.37 -16.73 -54.40
CA ASP A 849 -5.34 -15.69 -54.12
C ASP A 849 -5.69 -14.15 -54.03
N ALA A 850 -4.78 -13.38 -53.41
CA ALA A 850 -4.56 -11.92 -53.50
C ALA A 850 -5.43 -10.92 -52.69
N CYS A 851 -5.04 -10.75 -51.41
CA CYS A 851 -4.70 -9.49 -50.71
C CYS A 851 -5.71 -8.32 -50.45
N ASN A 852 -5.57 -7.83 -49.19
CA ASN A 852 -5.74 -6.45 -48.66
C ASN A 852 -7.06 -5.95 -48.03
N THR A 853 -6.83 -5.29 -46.88
CA THR A 853 -7.56 -4.21 -46.21
C THR A 853 -8.86 -4.49 -45.43
N ASP A 854 -8.77 -4.13 -44.14
CA ASP A 854 -9.79 -3.57 -43.24
C ASP A 854 -11.17 -4.26 -43.14
N GLY A 855 -11.36 -5.00 -42.05
CA GLY A 855 -12.64 -5.57 -41.66
C GLY A 855 -13.00 -5.26 -40.20
N ASP A 856 -13.91 -4.30 -40.00
CA ASP A 856 -14.58 -4.08 -38.72
C ASP A 856 -15.23 -5.39 -38.20
N GLU A 857 -15.04 -5.72 -36.93
CA GLU A 857 -15.85 -6.74 -36.27
C GLU A 857 -17.32 -6.29 -36.15
N LYS A 858 -18.10 -6.63 -37.17
CA LYS A 858 -19.56 -6.52 -37.13
C LYS A 858 -20.13 -7.51 -36.11
N LEU A 859 -20.43 -6.99 -34.93
CA LEU A 859 -21.52 -7.48 -34.08
C LEU A 859 -22.73 -7.83 -34.96
N VAL A 860 -23.13 -9.11 -34.94
CA VAL A 860 -24.31 -9.59 -35.67
C VAL A 860 -25.56 -9.04 -34.98
N VAL A 861 -26.00 -7.87 -35.43
CA VAL A 861 -27.26 -7.25 -34.98
C VAL A 861 -28.43 -8.07 -35.53
N SER A 862 -28.92 -9.00 -34.72
CA SER A 862 -30.22 -9.62 -34.93
C SER A 862 -31.31 -8.54 -34.83
N LYS A 863 -31.95 -8.25 -35.97
CA LYS A 863 -32.95 -7.17 -36.10
C LYS A 863 -34.17 -7.43 -35.20
N SER A 864 -34.15 -6.84 -34.01
CA SER A 864 -35.34 -6.59 -33.17
C SER A 864 -35.61 -5.09 -33.00
N GLY A 865 -35.40 -4.32 -34.08
CA GLY A 865 -35.65 -2.89 -34.14
C GLY A 865 -37.11 -2.55 -33.77
N GLY A 866 -37.28 -1.86 -32.64
CA GLY A 866 -38.61 -1.46 -32.14
C GLY A 866 -38.77 -1.42 -30.61
N LYS A 867 -37.81 -1.94 -29.82
CA LYS A 867 -37.87 -1.92 -28.34
C LYS A 867 -36.89 -0.97 -27.64
N GLU A 868 -35.79 -0.58 -28.27
CA GLU A 868 -34.73 0.20 -27.60
C GLU A 868 -35.14 1.66 -27.31
N ASP A 869 -35.80 2.34 -28.26
CA ASP A 869 -36.27 3.73 -28.09
C ASP A 869 -37.37 3.93 -27.03
N LYS A 870 -37.90 2.84 -26.44
CA LYS A 870 -38.97 2.90 -25.43
C LYS A 870 -38.50 2.67 -24.00
N VAL A 871 -37.22 2.37 -23.75
CA VAL A 871 -36.73 2.03 -22.40
C VAL A 871 -36.98 3.17 -21.41
N MET A 872 -36.67 4.42 -21.78
CA MET A 872 -36.89 5.61 -20.95
C MET A 872 -38.21 6.35 -21.27
N SER A 873 -39.15 5.76 -22.03
CA SER A 873 -40.37 6.46 -22.47
C SER A 873 -41.48 6.56 -21.42
N SER A 874 -41.35 5.83 -20.30
CA SER A 874 -42.27 5.89 -19.15
C SER A 874 -41.47 5.79 -17.86
N PRO A 875 -41.80 6.57 -16.81
CA PRO A 875 -41.09 6.54 -15.53
C PRO A 875 -41.11 5.16 -14.86
N ASP A 876 -42.20 4.41 -14.99
CA ASP A 876 -42.42 3.11 -14.34
C ASP A 876 -41.78 1.93 -15.08
N ASN A 877 -41.13 2.17 -16.23
CA ASN A 877 -40.46 1.12 -16.97
C ASN A 877 -39.34 0.50 -16.13
N SER A 878 -39.34 -0.82 -16.00
CA SER A 878 -38.25 -1.55 -15.36
C SER A 878 -37.04 -1.61 -16.30
N VAL A 879 -35.87 -1.21 -15.78
CA VAL A 879 -34.60 -1.10 -16.51
C VAL A 879 -33.48 -1.83 -15.77
N MET A 880 -32.41 -2.17 -16.48
CA MET A 880 -31.14 -2.57 -15.88
C MET A 880 -30.20 -1.38 -15.82
N VAL A 881 -29.68 -1.09 -14.63
CA VAL A 881 -28.60 -0.13 -14.40
C VAL A 881 -27.29 -0.90 -14.45
N VAL A 882 -26.41 -0.55 -15.38
CA VAL A 882 -25.10 -1.18 -15.51
C VAL A 882 -24.05 -0.20 -15.01
N VAL A 883 -23.33 -0.60 -13.95
CA VAL A 883 -22.22 0.14 -13.36
C VAL A 883 -20.90 -0.44 -13.87
N ASP A 884 -20.04 0.43 -14.40
CA ASP A 884 -18.73 0.09 -14.95
C ASP A 884 -18.74 -1.11 -15.92
N ARG A 885 -19.83 -1.26 -16.67
CA ARG A 885 -20.07 -2.29 -17.71
C ARG A 885 -20.21 -3.74 -17.23
N TRP A 886 -20.06 -4.05 -15.93
CA TRP A 886 -20.12 -5.44 -15.42
C TRP A 886 -21.09 -5.67 -14.25
N LEU A 887 -21.34 -4.68 -13.39
CA LEU A 887 -22.30 -4.79 -12.28
C LEU A 887 -23.68 -4.34 -12.76
N SER A 888 -24.71 -5.18 -12.58
CA SER A 888 -26.06 -4.91 -13.10
C SER A 888 -27.11 -4.97 -12.01
N PHE A 889 -27.93 -3.92 -11.90
CA PHE A 889 -29.00 -3.79 -10.89
C PHE A 889 -30.34 -3.49 -11.57
N ARG A 890 -31.42 -4.16 -11.14
CA ARG A 890 -32.78 -3.83 -11.63
C ARG A 890 -33.31 -2.59 -10.92
N SER A 891 -33.88 -1.65 -11.65
CA SER A 891 -34.46 -0.40 -11.13
C SER A 891 -35.62 0.09 -12.02
N THR A 892 -36.25 1.23 -11.68
CA THR A 892 -37.17 1.94 -12.59
C THR A 892 -36.45 3.04 -13.37
N ALA A 893 -36.95 3.40 -14.56
CA ALA A 893 -36.41 4.51 -15.35
C ALA A 893 -36.43 5.84 -14.57
N LEU A 894 -37.44 6.06 -13.73
CA LEU A 894 -37.56 7.24 -12.86
C LEU A 894 -36.46 7.29 -11.79
N ASP A 895 -36.24 6.19 -11.06
CA ASP A 895 -35.24 6.13 -10.00
C ASP A 895 -33.84 6.42 -10.55
N VAL A 896 -33.54 5.88 -11.74
CA VAL A 896 -32.24 6.08 -12.41
C VAL A 896 -32.04 7.53 -12.85
N ALA A 897 -33.07 8.15 -13.43
CA ALA A 897 -33.02 9.57 -13.79
C ALA A 897 -32.84 10.47 -12.56
N GLN A 898 -33.47 10.13 -11.43
CA GLN A 898 -33.28 10.84 -10.16
C GLN A 898 -31.86 10.65 -9.60
N ILE A 899 -31.32 9.43 -9.59
CA ILE A 899 -29.94 9.14 -9.16
C ILE A 899 -28.93 9.91 -10.03
N TYR A 900 -29.09 9.91 -11.36
CA TYR A 900 -28.22 10.65 -12.26
C TYR A 900 -28.23 12.15 -11.94
N CYS A 901 -29.42 12.75 -11.77
CA CYS A 901 -29.55 14.16 -11.42
C CYS A 901 -28.94 14.51 -10.05
N LEU A 902 -29.01 13.60 -9.08
CA LEU A 902 -28.39 13.75 -7.77
C LEU A 902 -26.87 13.58 -7.81
N ARG A 903 -26.31 12.67 -8.64
CA ARG A 903 -24.86 12.51 -8.86
C ARG A 903 -24.22 13.81 -9.37
N GLU A 904 -24.79 14.41 -10.41
CA GLU A 904 -24.32 15.69 -10.96
C GLU A 904 -24.31 16.80 -9.90
N ARG A 905 -25.37 16.88 -9.09
CA ARG A 905 -25.46 17.85 -7.99
C ARG A 905 -24.53 17.54 -6.81
N LEU A 906 -24.19 16.28 -6.59
CA LEU A 906 -23.17 15.88 -5.59
C LEU A 906 -21.79 16.36 -6.01
N LEU A 907 -21.39 16.14 -7.28
CA LEU A 907 -20.14 16.64 -7.84
C LEU A 907 -20.07 18.16 -7.78
N ALA A 908 -21.15 18.85 -8.19
CA ALA A 908 -21.26 20.31 -8.07
C ALA A 908 -21.18 20.80 -6.61
N ALA A 909 -21.73 20.06 -5.64
CA ALA A 909 -21.63 20.38 -4.22
C ALA A 909 -20.22 20.18 -3.65
N ILE A 910 -19.50 19.12 -4.07
CA ILE A 910 -18.09 18.90 -3.71
C ILE A 910 -17.26 20.06 -4.26
N LEU A 911 -17.38 20.36 -5.56
CA LEU A 911 -16.65 21.44 -6.19
C LEU A 911 -16.95 22.79 -5.52
N PHE A 912 -18.23 23.15 -5.34
CA PHE A 912 -18.61 24.39 -4.65
C PHE A 912 -17.98 24.48 -3.25
N LYS A 913 -18.01 23.39 -2.47
CA LYS A 913 -17.48 23.41 -1.09
C LYS A 913 -15.96 23.47 -1.04
N VAL A 914 -15.26 23.01 -2.07
CA VAL A 914 -13.81 23.17 -2.21
C VAL A 914 -13.44 24.58 -2.70
N MET A 915 -14.19 25.16 -3.65
CA MET A 915 -13.98 26.54 -4.12
C MET A 915 -14.29 27.58 -3.04
N ASN A 916 -15.40 27.39 -2.33
CA ASN A 916 -15.94 28.32 -1.33
C ASN A 916 -16.07 27.66 0.06
N PRO A 917 -14.96 27.35 0.76
CA PRO A 917 -14.99 26.53 1.97
C PRO A 917 -15.82 27.10 3.13
N HIS A 918 -15.89 28.42 3.24
CA HIS A 918 -16.66 29.10 4.29
C HIS A 918 -18.12 29.38 3.91
N GLU A 919 -18.50 29.19 2.65
CA GLU A 919 -19.87 29.46 2.21
C GLU A 919 -20.82 28.29 2.52
N VAL A 920 -22.10 28.64 2.69
CA VAL A 920 -23.19 27.67 2.77
C VAL A 920 -23.53 27.22 1.35
N LEU A 921 -23.80 25.92 1.17
CA LEU A 921 -24.23 25.39 -0.12
C LEU A 921 -25.46 26.16 -0.67
N PRO A 922 -25.50 26.47 -1.97
CA PRO A 922 -26.71 26.98 -2.63
C PRO A 922 -27.92 26.09 -2.30
N PRO A 923 -29.14 26.64 -2.09
CA PRO A 923 -30.27 25.88 -1.58
C PRO A 923 -30.59 24.59 -2.33
N VAL A 924 -30.43 24.58 -3.66
CA VAL A 924 -30.64 23.39 -4.53
C VAL A 924 -29.60 22.31 -4.26
N LEU A 925 -28.32 22.69 -4.08
CA LEU A 925 -27.25 21.74 -3.76
C LEU A 925 -27.38 21.22 -2.32
N GLY A 926 -27.71 22.09 -1.37
CA GLY A 926 -27.99 21.69 0.02
C GLY A 926 -29.16 20.71 0.13
N ALA A 927 -30.27 20.96 -0.57
CA ALA A 927 -31.40 20.05 -0.64
C ALA A 927 -31.05 18.72 -1.32
N SER A 928 -30.18 18.73 -2.33
CA SER A 928 -29.74 17.51 -3.02
C SER A 928 -28.81 16.66 -2.15
N VAL A 929 -27.86 17.27 -1.44
CA VAL A 929 -27.01 16.58 -0.44
C VAL A 929 -27.87 15.98 0.68
N TYR A 930 -28.90 16.70 1.16
CA TYR A 930 -29.85 16.17 2.13
C TYR A 930 -30.65 14.98 1.59
N ALA A 931 -31.14 15.04 0.34
CA ALA A 931 -31.84 13.93 -0.31
C ALA A 931 -30.94 12.69 -0.45
N ILE A 932 -29.69 12.87 -0.88
CA ILE A 932 -28.68 11.80 -0.95
C ILE A 932 -28.45 11.19 0.44
N ALA A 933 -28.28 12.01 1.48
CA ALA A 933 -28.12 11.52 2.85
C ALA A 933 -29.35 10.71 3.32
N CYS A 934 -30.57 11.10 2.93
CA CYS A 934 -31.79 10.34 3.22
C CYS A 934 -31.82 8.98 2.50
N ILE A 935 -31.43 8.94 1.21
CA ILE A 935 -31.39 7.68 0.44
C ILE A 935 -30.30 6.75 0.99
N LEU A 936 -29.10 7.28 1.25
CA LEU A 936 -28.00 6.54 1.87
C LEU A 936 -28.27 6.14 3.34
N SER A 937 -29.25 6.77 4.00
CA SER A 937 -29.72 6.30 5.30
C SER A 937 -30.53 5.00 5.19
N TYR A 938 -31.01 4.66 3.99
CA TYR A 938 -31.58 3.36 3.67
C TYR A 938 -30.46 2.43 3.19
N ASP A 939 -29.81 1.74 4.13
CA ASP A 939 -28.55 0.99 3.94
C ASP A 939 -28.59 -0.12 2.86
N GLY A 940 -29.76 -0.49 2.35
CA GLY A 940 -29.91 -1.43 1.24
C GLY A 940 -29.53 -2.89 1.55
N LEU A 941 -29.05 -3.20 2.75
CA LEU A 941 -28.70 -4.55 3.22
C LEU A 941 -29.94 -5.46 3.47
N SER A 942 -31.10 -5.14 2.86
CA SER A 942 -32.36 -5.88 2.98
C SER A 942 -32.24 -7.25 2.30
N GLY A 943 -31.81 -8.25 3.08
CA GLY A 943 -31.44 -9.58 2.59
C GLY A 943 -30.37 -10.22 3.49
N ILE A 944 -29.61 -9.41 4.21
CA ILE A 944 -28.60 -9.84 5.19
C ILE A 944 -29.24 -9.94 6.58
N PRO A 945 -28.80 -10.83 7.49
CA PRO A 945 -29.31 -10.84 8.87
C PRO A 945 -28.81 -9.61 9.65
N THR A 946 -29.69 -8.64 9.86
CA THR A 946 -29.59 -7.76 11.04
C THR A 946 -29.75 -8.60 12.31
N PRO A 947 -29.05 -8.28 13.42
CA PRO A 947 -29.32 -8.92 14.70
C PRO A 947 -30.74 -8.59 15.14
N ALA A 948 -31.62 -9.60 15.20
CA ALA A 948 -32.97 -9.42 15.71
C ALA A 948 -32.90 -9.00 17.20
N GLU A 949 -33.71 -8.01 17.57
CA GLU A 949 -33.71 -7.48 18.93
C GLU A 949 -34.18 -8.48 19.98
N SER A 950 -33.69 -8.28 21.21
CA SER A 950 -34.44 -8.43 22.46
C SER A 950 -35.35 -9.66 22.63
N VAL A 951 -34.91 -10.62 23.45
CA VAL A 951 -35.84 -11.35 24.32
C VAL A 951 -35.27 -11.44 25.75
N ASP A 952 -36.11 -11.07 26.70
CA ASP A 952 -35.94 -11.35 28.13
C ASP A 952 -35.85 -12.86 28.43
N SER A 953 -35.56 -13.19 29.70
CA SER A 953 -35.68 -14.52 30.32
C SER A 953 -34.56 -15.56 30.05
N LEU A 954 -33.42 -15.36 30.71
CA LEU A 954 -32.59 -16.47 31.21
C LEU A 954 -32.30 -16.35 32.72
N THR A 955 -33.37 -16.16 33.50
CA THR A 955 -33.40 -16.34 34.97
C THR A 955 -34.39 -17.43 35.38
N SER A 956 -34.34 -18.59 34.72
CA SER A 956 -34.82 -19.85 35.32
C SER A 956 -34.04 -21.05 34.76
N ARG A 957 -34.08 -22.18 35.47
CA ARG A 957 -33.37 -23.44 35.17
C ARG A 957 -31.85 -23.46 35.41
N VAL A 958 -31.45 -23.06 36.62
CA VAL A 958 -30.44 -23.86 37.36
C VAL A 958 -31.20 -24.83 38.26
N ARG A 959 -31.04 -26.15 38.03
CA ARG A 959 -31.29 -27.33 38.90
C ARG A 959 -31.99 -28.48 38.18
N SER A 960 -31.19 -29.39 37.62
CA SER A 960 -31.35 -30.85 37.76
C SER A 960 -30.09 -31.52 37.25
N THR A 961 -29.47 -32.36 38.09
CA THR A 961 -28.40 -33.29 37.67
C THR A 961 -28.96 -34.33 36.71
N ASP A 962 -28.17 -34.79 35.75
CA ASP A 962 -27.84 -36.22 35.56
C ASP A 962 -26.99 -36.48 34.29
N ILE A 963 -26.58 -37.74 34.14
CA ILE A 963 -25.36 -38.19 33.47
C ILE A 963 -25.63 -38.74 32.04
N ASN A 964 -24.67 -38.52 31.13
CA ASN A 964 -24.47 -39.19 29.83
C ASN A 964 -25.62 -39.19 28.80
N LYS A 965 -25.49 -38.38 27.73
CA LYS A 965 -25.55 -38.83 26.31
C LYS A 965 -25.28 -37.69 25.31
N SER A 966 -24.68 -38.06 24.17
CA SER A 966 -24.64 -37.36 22.86
C SER A 966 -24.51 -35.82 22.84
N MET A 967 -23.38 -35.30 22.35
CA MET A 967 -23.25 -33.88 22.00
C MET A 967 -24.17 -33.52 20.83
N PRO A 968 -25.08 -32.53 20.95
CA PRO A 968 -25.81 -31.97 19.82
C PRO A 968 -24.98 -30.89 19.11
N VAL A 969 -25.28 -30.69 17.83
CA VAL A 969 -24.70 -29.65 16.95
C VAL A 969 -24.69 -28.27 17.62
N MET A 970 -23.53 -27.59 17.60
CA MET A 970 -23.42 -26.20 18.03
C MET A 970 -24.30 -25.30 17.15
N LYS A 971 -25.31 -24.67 17.75
CA LYS A 971 -26.00 -23.53 17.13
C LYS A 971 -25.14 -22.28 17.30
N ASP A 972 -24.94 -21.54 16.20
CA ASP A 972 -24.19 -20.28 16.21
C ASP A 972 -24.82 -19.25 17.16
N THR A 973 -24.03 -18.80 18.14
CA THR A 973 -24.35 -17.67 19.00
C THR A 973 -23.41 -16.51 18.68
N SER A 974 -23.89 -15.50 17.96
CA SER A 974 -23.18 -14.22 17.84
C SER A 974 -23.24 -13.46 19.17
N PRO A 975 -22.13 -12.86 19.65
CA PRO A 975 -22.15 -12.08 20.87
C PRO A 975 -22.71 -10.68 20.61
N ASN A 976 -23.80 -10.32 21.30
CA ASN A 976 -24.20 -8.92 21.44
C ASN A 976 -23.07 -8.11 22.11
N PRO A 977 -22.93 -6.79 21.79
CA PRO A 977 -21.96 -5.92 22.43
C PRO A 977 -21.96 -6.05 23.95
N SER A 978 -20.79 -6.29 24.54
CA SER A 978 -20.68 -6.47 25.98
C SER A 978 -21.09 -5.19 26.71
N ARG A 979 -21.63 -5.32 27.94
CA ARG A 979 -21.93 -4.17 28.80
C ARG A 979 -20.71 -3.26 29.01
N PHE A 980 -19.50 -3.81 28.96
CA PHE A 980 -18.27 -3.02 28.98
C PHE A 980 -18.12 -2.17 27.72
N LEU A 981 -18.24 -2.75 26.53
CA LEU A 981 -18.14 -2.01 25.26
C LEU A 981 -19.24 -0.93 25.15
N LEU A 982 -20.49 -1.27 25.49
CA LEU A 982 -21.59 -0.30 25.53
C LEU A 982 -21.33 0.83 26.54
N SER A 983 -20.71 0.56 27.69
CA SER A 983 -20.35 1.60 28.68
C SER A 983 -19.27 2.57 28.17
N LEU A 984 -18.54 2.23 27.11
CA LEU A 984 -17.57 3.12 26.47
C LEU A 984 -18.21 4.04 25.42
N LEU A 985 -19.47 3.81 25.03
CA LEU A 985 -20.17 4.66 24.06
C LEU A 985 -20.98 5.73 24.78
N ASN A 986 -20.85 6.99 24.36
CA ASN A 986 -21.71 8.08 24.82
C ASN A 986 -23.01 8.12 23.99
N ARG A 987 -23.82 7.04 24.04
CA ARG A 987 -25.12 6.99 23.35
C ARG A 987 -26.23 7.53 24.27
N SER A 988 -26.91 8.59 23.84
CA SER A 988 -28.34 8.74 24.14
C SER A 988 -29.11 7.71 23.32
N PRO A 989 -30.20 7.09 23.84
CA PRO A 989 -31.06 6.26 23.00
C PRO A 989 -31.62 7.07 21.82
N PHE A 990 -31.88 6.38 20.71
CA PHE A 990 -32.30 6.96 19.43
C PHE A 990 -33.40 8.02 19.57
N SER A 991 -33.20 9.19 18.98
CA SER A 991 -34.28 10.13 18.65
C SER A 991 -34.05 10.66 17.23
N TRP A 992 -35.05 10.48 16.35
CA TRP A 992 -35.03 10.84 14.93
C TRP A 992 -35.03 12.38 14.65
N SER A 993 -34.72 13.21 15.65
CA SER A 993 -35.04 14.64 15.67
C SER A 993 -33.84 15.60 15.54
N SER A 994 -32.61 15.12 15.46
CA SER A 994 -31.41 15.99 15.49
C SER A 994 -31.16 16.75 14.17
N PHE A 995 -31.66 16.28 13.03
CA PHE A 995 -31.46 16.96 11.74
C PHE A 995 -32.36 18.19 11.49
N GLN A 996 -33.32 18.49 12.38
CA GLN A 996 -34.26 19.61 12.22
C GLN A 996 -33.77 20.98 12.73
N LYS A 997 -32.59 21.08 13.37
CA LYS A 997 -32.17 22.30 14.09
C LYS A 997 -31.05 23.12 13.46
N GLY A 998 -30.48 22.69 12.34
CA GLY A 998 -29.61 23.51 11.50
C GLY A 998 -30.28 23.78 10.16
N VAL A 999 -30.24 25.04 9.68
CA VAL A 999 -30.85 25.50 8.41
C VAL A 999 -32.40 25.50 8.40
N LYS A 1000 -32.99 26.57 8.94
CA LYS A 1000 -34.36 26.96 8.57
C LYS A 1000 -34.35 27.59 7.16
N GLY A 1001 -34.79 26.83 6.16
CA GLY A 1001 -35.19 27.41 4.86
C GLY A 1001 -36.53 28.16 4.97
N PRO A 1002 -36.81 29.14 4.10
CA PRO A 1002 -38.08 29.87 4.12
C PRO A 1002 -39.24 28.98 3.67
N ALA A 1003 -40.41 29.17 4.27
CA ALA A 1003 -41.62 28.44 3.90
C ALA A 1003 -42.13 28.89 2.51
N VAL A 1004 -42.41 27.94 1.63
CA VAL A 1004 -42.97 28.20 0.30
C VAL A 1004 -44.48 28.40 0.43
N GLY A 1005 -44.94 29.64 0.26
CA GLY A 1005 -46.35 29.96 0.03
C GLY A 1005 -46.66 29.95 -1.46
N ALA A 1006 -47.66 29.17 -1.88
CA ALA A 1006 -48.07 29.13 -3.28
C ALA A 1006 -48.86 30.38 -3.68
N VAL A 1007 -48.45 31.05 -4.77
CA VAL A 1007 -49.28 32.05 -5.48
C VAL A 1007 -49.11 31.87 -6.99
N THR A 1008 -50.23 31.94 -7.69
CA THR A 1008 -50.39 31.80 -9.14
C THR A 1008 -49.93 33.01 -9.94
N ASN A 1009 -49.63 32.81 -11.23
CA ASN A 1009 -49.24 33.85 -12.20
C ASN A 1009 -50.14 35.10 -12.18
N GLY A 1010 -49.51 36.27 -12.27
CA GLY A 1010 -50.14 37.57 -12.56
C GLY A 1010 -49.07 38.53 -13.10
N VAL A 1011 -49.37 39.19 -14.23
CA VAL A 1011 -48.43 40.06 -14.96
C VAL A 1011 -48.58 41.51 -14.49
N GLU A 1012 -47.49 42.25 -14.28
CA GLU A 1012 -47.21 43.59 -14.83
C GLU A 1012 -46.00 44.28 -14.17
N SER A 1013 -45.52 45.35 -14.82
CA SER A 1013 -44.30 46.09 -14.52
C SER A 1013 -44.56 47.44 -13.83
N MET A 1014 -43.64 47.91 -12.97
CA MET A 1014 -42.97 49.23 -13.06
C MET A 1014 -42.32 49.72 -11.74
N SER A 1015 -41.20 50.43 -11.92
CA SER A 1015 -40.65 51.56 -11.12
C SER A 1015 -40.45 51.50 -9.59
N TYR A 1016 -39.22 51.85 -9.17
CA TYR A 1016 -38.89 52.40 -7.84
C TYR A 1016 -39.43 53.84 -7.66
N ASN A 1017 -40.06 54.16 -6.50
CA ASN A 1017 -39.49 55.12 -5.52
C ASN A 1017 -40.38 55.42 -4.29
N GLN A 1018 -39.67 55.67 -3.17
CA GLN A 1018 -39.96 56.55 -2.03
C GLN A 1018 -41.14 56.34 -1.03
N GLU A 1019 -40.68 56.25 0.23
CA GLU A 1019 -41.16 56.95 1.44
C GLU A 1019 -42.28 56.37 2.34
N ALA A 1020 -42.20 56.80 3.61
CA ALA A 1020 -42.78 56.17 4.79
C ALA A 1020 -44.12 56.82 5.22
N PRO A 1021 -44.78 56.24 6.24
CA PRO A 1021 -45.33 57.08 7.31
C PRO A 1021 -45.02 56.58 8.74
N VAL A 1022 -45.48 57.36 9.73
CA VAL A 1022 -44.93 57.49 11.10
C VAL A 1022 -46.05 57.50 12.15
N MET A 1023 -45.71 57.15 13.41
CA MET A 1023 -46.46 57.38 14.67
C MET A 1023 -47.73 56.52 14.88
N SER A 1024 -48.23 56.25 16.11
CA SER A 1024 -48.04 56.78 17.50
C SER A 1024 -48.47 55.70 18.52
N ALA A 1025 -48.45 55.82 19.86
CA ALA A 1025 -47.59 56.47 20.87
C ALA A 1025 -48.03 55.93 22.27
N GLY A 1026 -47.18 56.05 23.31
CA GLY A 1026 -47.52 55.64 24.68
C GLY A 1026 -46.64 56.32 25.74
N MET A 1027 -47.25 57.11 26.62
CA MET A 1027 -46.69 58.00 27.65
C MET A 1027 -46.42 57.25 29.00
N SER A 1028 -45.67 57.71 30.02
CA SER A 1028 -44.82 58.91 30.25
C SER A 1028 -44.11 58.91 31.62
N LEU A 1029 -42.94 59.58 31.72
CA LEU A 1029 -42.39 60.40 32.86
C LEU A 1029 -42.07 59.69 34.22
N ASP A 1030 -41.12 60.13 35.08
CA ASP A 1030 -40.53 61.49 35.30
C ASP A 1030 -39.05 61.50 35.78
N GLN A 1031 -38.32 62.57 35.39
CA GLN A 1031 -37.27 63.39 36.06
C GLN A 1031 -36.16 62.84 37.04
N ALA A 1032 -34.90 63.28 36.81
CA ALA A 1032 -34.10 64.21 37.66
C ALA A 1032 -32.56 64.13 37.40
N GLU A 1033 -31.81 65.15 37.84
CA GLU A 1033 -30.42 65.47 37.44
C GLU A 1033 -29.30 65.09 38.46
N LEU A 1034 -28.04 65.36 38.06
CA LEU A 1034 -26.86 65.84 38.85
C LEU A 1034 -25.65 64.91 39.12
N GLN A 1035 -24.48 65.50 38.85
CA GLN A 1035 -23.18 65.43 39.55
C GLN A 1035 -22.25 64.19 39.45
N ASP A 1036 -21.17 64.39 38.69
CA ASP A 1036 -19.77 64.04 39.01
C ASP A 1036 -19.34 64.76 40.33
N PRO A 1037 -18.28 64.37 41.10
CA PRO A 1037 -16.96 64.04 40.54
C PRO A 1037 -16.00 63.12 41.38
N THR A 1038 -14.73 63.07 40.91
CA THR A 1038 -13.45 62.95 41.66
C THR A 1038 -12.93 61.60 42.24
N SER A 1039 -11.81 61.15 41.62
CA SER A 1039 -10.47 60.93 42.25
C SER A 1039 -10.24 59.67 43.11
N VAL A 1040 -9.03 59.15 43.43
CA VAL A 1040 -7.58 59.49 43.29
C VAL A 1040 -6.85 58.17 42.95
N ALA A 1041 -6.08 57.99 41.87
CA ALA A 1041 -4.67 58.38 41.58
C ALA A 1041 -3.53 57.60 42.32
N SER A 1042 -2.34 57.65 41.70
CA SER A 1042 -1.01 57.09 42.08
C SER A 1042 -0.77 55.58 41.85
N GLY A 1043 0.26 55.13 41.12
CA GLY A 1043 1.09 55.82 40.12
C GLY A 1043 2.54 56.16 40.54
N SER A 1044 3.51 55.45 39.96
CA SER A 1044 4.93 55.86 39.72
C SER A 1044 5.59 54.73 38.88
N GLY A 1045 6.28 54.94 37.75
CA GLY A 1045 7.06 56.10 37.30
C GLY A 1045 8.53 55.92 37.74
N VAL A 1046 9.62 56.33 37.06
CA VAL A 1046 9.91 57.32 36.00
C VAL A 1046 11.41 57.12 35.62
N SER A 1047 11.99 57.42 34.46
CA SER A 1047 11.61 57.61 33.03
C SER A 1047 12.92 57.83 32.21
N LYS A 1048 12.92 57.78 30.86
CA LYS A 1048 13.79 58.52 29.88
C LYS A 1048 13.89 57.79 28.52
N SER A 1049 14.09 58.41 27.34
CA SER A 1049 13.78 59.75 26.79
C SER A 1049 14.32 59.87 25.35
N GLN A 1050 13.73 60.71 24.49
CA GLN A 1050 14.21 61.13 23.14
C GLN A 1050 14.11 60.05 22.02
N GLY A 1051 13.86 60.38 20.74
CA GLY A 1051 13.41 61.65 20.15
C GLY A 1051 13.81 61.82 18.66
N SER A 1052 12.86 62.27 17.81
CA SER A 1052 13.02 62.64 16.36
C SER A 1052 13.45 61.54 15.37
N GLY A 1053 13.12 61.59 14.06
CA GLY A 1053 12.24 62.49 13.30
C GLY A 1053 12.54 62.47 11.78
N ASN A 1054 11.51 62.65 10.94
CA ASN A 1054 11.56 62.84 9.45
C ASN A 1054 12.17 61.71 8.59
N GLY A 1055 11.76 61.48 7.33
CA GLY A 1055 10.63 62.04 6.59
C GLY A 1055 10.72 61.84 5.05
N SER A 1056 9.63 62.18 4.35
CA SER A 1056 9.51 62.47 2.90
C SER A 1056 9.45 61.32 1.87
N CYS A 1057 8.34 61.33 1.12
CA CYS A 1057 8.15 60.64 -0.15
C CYS A 1057 8.94 61.28 -1.32
N LYS A 1058 9.11 60.50 -2.41
CA LYS A 1058 8.94 60.89 -3.84
C LYS A 1058 8.84 59.57 -4.64
N ARG A 1059 7.83 59.33 -5.48
CA ARG A 1059 7.71 59.72 -6.91
C ARG A 1059 8.97 59.35 -7.72
N GLN A 1060 8.90 58.75 -8.92
CA GLN A 1060 7.83 58.84 -9.93
C GLN A 1060 7.89 57.72 -11.00
N ARG A 1061 6.85 57.63 -11.84
CA ARG A 1061 6.73 56.74 -13.02
C ARG A 1061 7.83 56.95 -14.07
N GLY A 1062 8.22 55.86 -14.75
CA GLY A 1062 8.85 55.88 -16.08
C GLY A 1062 8.17 54.87 -17.02
N LYS A 1063 7.80 55.28 -18.23
CA LYS A 1063 7.23 54.45 -19.31
C LYS A 1063 8.22 54.44 -20.49
N ARG A 1064 8.08 53.42 -21.37
CA ARG A 1064 8.76 53.14 -22.66
C ARG A 1064 9.91 52.11 -22.52
N SER A 1065 10.14 51.10 -23.37
CA SER A 1065 9.49 50.41 -24.52
C SER A 1065 10.54 50.18 -25.61
N ILE A 1066 10.68 48.93 -26.10
CA ILE A 1066 11.41 48.53 -27.35
C ILE A 1066 12.95 48.66 -27.21
N SER A 1067 13.80 47.64 -27.36
CA SER A 1067 13.90 46.60 -28.41
C SER A 1067 14.71 45.34 -27.98
N ARG A 1068 14.51 44.24 -28.75
CA ARG A 1068 15.23 42.94 -28.80
C ARG A 1068 16.74 43.02 -29.14
N PRO A 1069 17.52 41.92 -29.10
CA PRO A 1069 17.18 40.50 -28.91
C PRO A 1069 17.18 40.03 -27.44
#